data_AF-A0A437PXG2-F1
#
_entry.id   AF-A0A437PXG2-F1
#
_cell.length_a   1.000
_cell.length_b   1.000
_cell.length_c   1.000
_cell.angle_alpha   90.00
_cell.angle_beta   90.00
_cell.angle_gamma   90.00
#
_symmetry.space_group_name_H-M   'P 1'
#
loop_
_entity.id
_entity.type
_entity.pdbx_description
1 polymer ?
#
loop_
_entity_poly.entity_id
_entity_poly.type
_entity_poly.pdbx_seq_one_letter_code
_entity_poly.pdbx_strand_id
1 'polypeptide(L)'
;MVQEKDFNMINKIVHLIFVLGLMLSGLQVFGQYPIQLGPKKISAERFSSDYKRLVESDSIRPDNKAKFLNDYLDYQYKILSAEQSGLMQSPGFQEEYQSFRKELASPYLIDNDKVEFLVREAYQRMKDEKQVSHILVKLGINPSPGDTLIAFQKIENIYKKLKMGEDFSQMAAKYSEDSQTAPKGGMLGYISALQTQYPFETMVYSLGLGEFSKPFRTKTGYHIIKLLKSRPNSGKIRLAHILSSAAVDAATNIQVEAKKKIEQVEEYLKKGDSFEEICKTYSDDPYSRGRGGELRRWYFSSDLSEELQDKLFGLQRLGDISAPIRTNLGWQVFKLLDKKPLLSYEEMAEFIRQKVMSDEERGEIIRQSFMKKVFAENHLKIDDVNKKVAFERFSRDRIGDEDYLKFKLFSIGNKEYQIQDFYQFIQAQQKRKLKSLGYLPSVSETIYFNEFVENLTLAAEEQNLEVKYPAFKEQMQEFLEGTLFSKITDKEVYEPSLDSLNQIKYYQAHLADFKLPSRTLGKYISADSQKTLDEALALLKKAPYPMNKRYPDINFKLGSLEMTANGTKLVSDLANLMAKNKDYILEISGHQDASEKDTLSQGRINYLVHSLKSKGILSTHLIEKDEAALVNLSKSDKAKNARLTFKLMSYSFEDVVKRFNAVKPNALEVKEGYFLEGENKFIDSSPDLGSKILEDGTRKIYIEITKKEPERVKSFDEARVSIIKNLQIELEKDWMTKVKANYPAQIQYSELDGLMK
;
A
#
# COMPACT_ATOMS: atom_id res chain seq x y z
N MET A 1 34.41 69.07 -62.25
CA MET A 1 35.55 68.42 -61.56
C MET A 1 35.45 68.60 -60.03
N VAL A 2 34.26 68.34 -59.45
CA VAL A 2 33.94 68.42 -58.01
C VAL A 2 32.94 67.30 -57.65
N GLN A 3 33.10 66.11 -58.24
CA GLN A 3 32.21 64.97 -57.94
C GLN A 3 32.95 63.69 -57.51
N GLU A 4 34.29 63.70 -57.42
CA GLU A 4 35.06 62.51 -57.04
C GLU A 4 35.74 62.59 -55.65
N LYS A 5 35.69 63.73 -54.95
CA LYS A 5 36.30 63.83 -53.61
C LYS A 5 35.35 63.54 -52.44
N ASP A 6 34.04 63.69 -52.61
CA ASP A 6 33.08 63.44 -51.51
C ASP A 6 32.65 61.97 -51.37
N PHE A 7 32.80 61.16 -52.42
CA PHE A 7 32.43 59.74 -52.36
C PHE A 7 33.41 58.88 -51.54
N ASN A 8 34.68 59.28 -51.47
CA ASN A 8 35.71 58.57 -50.70
C ASN A 8 35.73 58.92 -49.21
N MET A 9 35.12 60.03 -48.79
CA MET A 9 35.02 60.42 -47.39
C MET A 9 33.82 59.76 -46.69
N ILE A 10 32.70 59.60 -47.41
CA ILE A 10 31.49 58.93 -46.89
C ILE A 10 31.73 57.42 -46.71
N ASN A 11 32.39 56.75 -47.65
CA ASN A 11 32.68 55.31 -47.51
C ASN A 11 33.70 54.99 -46.38
N LYS A 12 34.63 55.90 -46.06
CA LYS A 12 35.53 55.72 -44.91
C LYS A 12 34.83 55.94 -43.57
N ILE A 13 33.85 56.84 -43.50
CA ILE A 13 33.04 57.04 -42.28
C ILE A 13 32.04 55.89 -42.08
N VAL A 14 31.45 55.36 -43.16
CA VAL A 14 30.54 54.21 -43.07
C VAL A 14 31.28 52.92 -42.69
N HIS A 15 32.50 52.69 -43.19
CA HIS A 15 33.31 51.53 -42.73
C HIS A 15 33.83 51.71 -41.29
N LEU A 16 34.15 52.92 -40.84
CA LEU A 16 34.56 53.14 -39.45
C LEU A 16 33.39 53.00 -38.47
N ILE A 17 32.17 53.36 -38.86
CA ILE A 17 30.95 53.14 -38.06
C ILE A 17 30.48 51.68 -38.12
N PHE A 18 30.71 50.95 -39.23
CA PHE A 18 30.41 49.52 -39.28
C PHE A 18 31.44 48.67 -38.52
N VAL A 19 32.71 49.08 -38.46
CA VAL A 19 33.75 48.41 -37.66
C VAL A 19 33.71 48.81 -36.18
N LEU A 20 33.27 50.04 -35.82
CA LEU A 20 32.95 50.36 -34.41
C LEU A 20 31.59 49.82 -33.94
N GLY A 21 30.63 49.60 -34.85
CA GLY A 21 29.37 48.90 -34.55
C GLY A 21 29.52 47.39 -34.38
N LEU A 22 30.59 46.80 -34.93
CA LEU A 22 30.98 45.40 -34.73
C LEU A 22 31.95 45.18 -33.55
N MET A 23 32.36 46.25 -32.86
CA MET A 23 33.16 46.18 -31.62
C MET A 23 32.35 46.58 -30.37
N LEU A 24 31.04 46.83 -30.51
CA LEU A 24 30.13 47.16 -29.39
C LEU A 24 28.86 46.30 -29.34
N SER A 25 28.79 45.23 -30.12
CA SER A 25 27.79 44.16 -30.01
C SER A 25 28.33 42.92 -29.27
N GLY A 26 29.36 43.11 -28.44
CA GLY A 26 29.94 42.10 -27.56
C GLY A 26 29.59 42.28 -26.07
N LEU A 27 28.61 43.12 -25.72
CA LEU A 27 27.99 43.07 -24.40
C LEU A 27 27.00 41.89 -24.40
N GLN A 28 27.55 40.68 -24.34
CA GLN A 28 26.82 39.51 -23.89
C GLN A 28 26.11 39.88 -22.58
N VAL A 29 24.82 39.56 -22.50
CA VAL A 29 24.00 39.63 -21.30
C VAL A 29 24.60 38.65 -20.28
N PHE A 30 25.66 39.07 -19.58
CA PHE A 30 26.46 38.24 -18.67
C PHE A 30 25.89 38.17 -17.25
N GLY A 31 24.60 38.52 -17.04
CA GLY A 31 24.01 38.59 -15.68
C GLY A 31 22.81 37.67 -15.42
N GLN A 32 22.46 36.73 -16.31
CA GLN A 32 21.24 35.92 -16.17
C GLN A 32 21.50 34.43 -15.87
N TYR A 33 22.70 33.92 -16.15
CA TYR A 33 23.03 32.49 -16.03
C TYR A 33 24.44 32.32 -15.42
N PRO A 34 24.57 32.06 -14.11
CA PRO A 34 25.87 31.88 -13.47
C PRO A 34 26.60 30.60 -13.90
N ILE A 35 25.89 29.63 -14.51
CA ILE A 35 26.48 28.40 -15.04
C ILE A 35 25.98 28.17 -16.48
N GLN A 36 26.92 27.97 -17.40
CA GLN A 36 26.65 27.53 -18.76
C GLN A 36 27.54 26.31 -19.10
N LEU A 37 26.92 25.20 -19.48
CA LEU A 37 27.57 23.95 -19.88
C LEU A 37 27.26 23.69 -21.36
N GLY A 38 28.15 24.11 -22.26
CA GLY A 38 27.86 24.10 -23.71
C GLY A 38 26.53 24.81 -24.04
N PRO A 39 25.51 24.12 -24.58
CA PRO A 39 24.20 24.72 -24.88
C PRO A 39 23.29 24.89 -23.65
N LYS A 40 23.56 24.19 -22.54
CA LYS A 40 22.71 24.23 -21.33
C LYS A 40 23.07 25.45 -20.48
N LYS A 41 22.05 26.24 -20.13
CA LYS A 41 22.18 27.43 -19.28
C LYS A 41 21.37 27.25 -18.01
N ILE A 42 21.96 27.53 -16.86
CA ILE A 42 21.34 27.40 -15.54
C ILE A 42 21.25 28.78 -14.92
N SER A 43 20.04 29.20 -14.55
CA SER A 43 19.79 30.51 -13.96
C SER A 43 20.19 30.54 -12.47
N ALA A 44 20.42 31.74 -11.95
CA ALA A 44 20.69 31.95 -10.52
C ALA A 44 19.53 31.44 -9.65
N GLU A 45 18.29 31.63 -10.09
CA GLU A 45 17.07 31.16 -9.42
C GLU A 45 17.05 29.63 -9.31
N ARG A 46 17.31 28.92 -10.42
CA ARG A 46 17.34 27.45 -10.42
C ARG A 46 18.43 26.93 -9.48
N PHE A 47 19.64 27.46 -9.59
CA PHE A 47 20.76 27.06 -8.73
C PHE A 47 20.45 27.31 -7.25
N SER A 48 19.92 28.49 -6.92
CA SER A 48 19.58 28.85 -5.54
C SER A 48 18.48 27.96 -4.96
N SER A 49 17.47 27.62 -5.76
CA SER A 49 16.41 26.67 -5.37
C SER A 49 16.97 25.29 -5.04
N ASP A 50 17.82 24.75 -5.92
CA ASP A 50 18.45 23.44 -5.71
C ASP A 50 19.36 23.45 -4.48
N TYR A 51 20.15 24.51 -4.28
CA TYR A 51 21.02 24.68 -3.13
C TYR A 51 20.23 24.74 -1.82
N LYS A 52 19.19 25.60 -1.76
CA LYS A 52 18.38 25.81 -0.57
C LYS A 52 17.72 24.52 -0.10
N ARG A 53 17.12 23.76 -1.01
CA ARG A 53 16.48 22.46 -0.70
C ARG A 53 17.46 21.49 -0.03
N LEU A 54 18.72 21.46 -0.48
CA LEU A 54 19.75 20.57 0.06
C LEU A 54 20.37 21.06 1.37
N VAL A 55 20.35 22.38 1.61
CA VAL A 55 20.68 22.95 2.93
C VAL A 55 19.58 22.61 3.93
N GLU A 56 18.31 22.76 3.54
CA GLU A 56 17.15 22.43 4.39
C GLU A 56 17.07 20.94 4.73
N SER A 57 17.62 20.05 3.89
CA SER A 57 17.73 18.61 4.14
C SER A 57 19.04 18.19 4.84
N ASP A 58 19.77 19.12 5.45
CA ASP A 58 21.06 18.90 6.15
C ASP A 58 22.16 18.22 5.29
N SER A 59 22.00 18.23 3.97
CA SER A 59 22.90 17.56 3.03
C SER A 59 24.13 18.40 2.69
N ILE A 60 24.03 19.73 2.86
CA ILE A 60 25.13 20.69 2.68
C ILE A 60 25.54 21.28 4.02
N ARG A 61 26.85 21.30 4.26
CA ARG A 61 27.51 21.83 5.46
C ARG A 61 28.63 22.80 5.07
N PRO A 62 29.08 23.70 5.97
CA PRO A 62 30.14 24.67 5.65
C PRO A 62 31.44 24.05 5.12
N ASP A 63 31.78 22.84 5.56
CA ASP A 63 32.98 22.09 5.19
C ASP A 63 32.87 21.33 3.85
N ASN A 64 31.66 21.19 3.27
CA ASN A 64 31.45 20.45 2.02
C ASN A 64 30.91 21.31 0.85
N LYS A 65 30.78 22.64 1.02
CA LYS A 65 30.23 23.54 -0.02
C LYS A 65 30.95 23.43 -1.38
N ALA A 66 32.28 23.36 -1.37
CA ALA A 66 33.07 23.21 -2.60
C ALA A 66 32.85 21.84 -3.27
N LYS A 67 32.63 20.80 -2.47
CA LYS A 67 32.27 19.47 -2.98
C LYS A 67 30.88 19.49 -3.62
N PHE A 68 29.92 20.17 -2.99
CA PHE A 68 28.58 20.33 -3.53
C PHE A 68 28.59 20.94 -4.94
N LEU A 69 29.31 22.05 -5.16
CA LEU A 69 29.31 22.69 -6.49
C LEU A 69 29.84 21.74 -7.57
N ASN A 70 30.89 20.96 -7.27
CA ASN A 70 31.40 19.95 -8.19
C ASN A 70 30.38 18.83 -8.45
N ASP A 71 29.77 18.28 -7.40
CA ASP A 71 28.76 17.24 -7.52
C ASP A 71 27.53 17.73 -8.31
N TYR A 72 27.13 19.00 -8.11
CA TYR A 72 26.06 19.66 -8.86
C TYR A 72 26.42 19.80 -10.34
N LEU A 73 27.61 20.31 -10.66
CA LEU A 73 28.06 20.44 -12.05
C LEU A 73 28.14 19.08 -12.73
N ASP A 74 28.64 18.06 -12.05
CA ASP A 74 28.70 16.70 -12.56
C ASP A 74 27.31 16.15 -12.84
N TYR A 75 26.36 16.33 -11.91
CA TYR A 75 24.97 15.98 -12.14
C TYR A 75 24.40 16.69 -13.37
N GLN A 76 24.60 18.01 -13.50
CA GLN A 76 24.09 18.78 -14.63
C GLN A 76 24.72 18.37 -15.97
N TYR A 77 25.99 17.99 -15.97
CA TYR A 77 26.67 17.41 -17.13
C TYR A 77 26.06 16.06 -17.55
N LYS A 78 25.70 15.20 -16.59
CA LYS A 78 25.02 13.94 -16.88
C LYS A 78 23.63 14.18 -17.48
N ILE A 79 22.86 15.12 -16.93
CA ILE A 79 21.57 15.51 -17.53
C ILE A 79 21.77 16.06 -18.95
N LEU A 80 22.75 16.94 -19.17
CA LEU A 80 23.08 17.45 -20.50
C LEU A 80 23.42 16.29 -21.46
N SER A 81 24.24 15.33 -21.02
CA SER A 81 24.54 14.14 -21.81
C SER A 81 23.28 13.34 -22.15
N ALA A 82 22.36 13.20 -21.21
CA ALA A 82 21.08 12.52 -21.44
C ALA A 82 20.21 13.27 -22.48
N GLU A 83 20.08 14.59 -22.35
CA GLU A 83 19.36 15.46 -23.29
C GLU A 83 19.89 15.34 -24.72
N GLN A 84 21.22 15.33 -24.88
CA GLN A 84 21.87 15.23 -26.20
C GLN A 84 21.86 13.82 -26.78
N SER A 85 21.61 12.79 -25.97
CA SER A 85 21.61 11.39 -26.41
C SER A 85 20.32 10.93 -27.09
N GLY A 86 19.28 11.77 -27.09
CA GLY A 86 17.96 11.42 -27.62
C GLY A 86 17.11 10.53 -26.71
N LEU A 87 17.52 10.32 -25.45
CA LEU A 87 16.82 9.44 -24.50
C LEU A 87 15.35 9.85 -24.30
N MET A 88 15.08 11.16 -24.28
CA MET A 88 13.72 11.68 -24.16
C MET A 88 12.82 11.23 -25.31
N GLN A 89 13.34 11.09 -26.53
CA GLN A 89 12.55 10.70 -27.70
C GLN A 89 12.31 9.19 -27.76
N SER A 90 12.91 8.40 -26.86
CA SER A 90 12.68 6.97 -26.82
C SER A 90 11.22 6.66 -26.42
N PRO A 91 10.56 5.66 -27.04
CA PRO A 91 9.19 5.30 -26.70
C PRO A 91 9.00 4.98 -25.21
N GLY A 92 9.95 4.25 -24.60
CA GLY A 92 9.89 3.89 -23.19
C GLY A 92 9.94 5.10 -22.26
N PHE A 93 10.76 6.11 -22.57
CA PHE A 93 10.79 7.35 -21.80
C PHE A 93 9.49 8.13 -21.95
N GLN A 94 8.97 8.26 -23.17
CA GLN A 94 7.72 8.98 -23.41
C GLN A 94 6.53 8.33 -22.70
N GLU A 95 6.44 7.00 -22.71
CA GLU A 95 5.39 6.29 -21.99
C GLU A 95 5.47 6.51 -20.47
N GLU A 96 6.66 6.41 -19.89
CA GLU A 96 6.91 6.63 -18.47
C GLU A 96 6.56 8.07 -18.06
N TYR A 97 7.02 9.05 -18.85
CA TYR A 97 6.78 10.48 -18.63
C TYR A 97 5.30 10.84 -18.73
N GLN A 98 4.59 10.36 -19.75
CA GLN A 98 3.16 10.64 -19.90
C GLN A 98 2.32 9.94 -18.82
N SER A 99 2.71 8.75 -18.39
CA SER A 99 2.04 8.02 -17.31
C SER A 99 2.17 8.76 -15.98
N PHE A 100 3.39 9.16 -15.62
CA PHE A 100 3.63 9.97 -14.42
C PHE A 100 2.87 11.29 -14.45
N ARG A 101 2.92 12.00 -15.59
CA ARG A 101 2.20 13.26 -15.78
C ARG A 101 0.70 13.11 -15.54
N LYS A 102 0.10 12.05 -16.09
CA LYS A 102 -1.33 11.77 -15.96
C LYS A 102 -1.73 11.48 -14.51
N GLU A 103 -0.93 10.68 -13.80
CA GLU A 103 -1.15 10.40 -12.38
C GLU A 103 -1.05 11.66 -11.54
N LEU A 104 0.00 12.45 -11.78
CA LEU A 104 0.22 13.72 -11.08
C LEU A 104 -0.87 14.75 -11.37
N ALA A 105 -1.46 14.75 -12.57
CA ALA A 105 -2.50 15.70 -12.98
C ALA A 105 -3.83 15.46 -12.29
N SER A 106 -4.15 14.22 -11.92
CA SER A 106 -5.42 13.81 -11.33
C SER A 106 -5.95 14.74 -10.22
N PRO A 107 -5.18 15.07 -9.15
CA PRO A 107 -5.65 15.98 -8.09
C PRO A 107 -5.85 17.44 -8.53
N TYR A 108 -5.29 17.86 -9.67
CA TYR A 108 -5.46 19.20 -10.23
C TYR A 108 -6.66 19.30 -11.20
N LEU A 109 -7.16 18.16 -11.67
CA LEU A 109 -8.26 18.05 -12.61
C LEU A 109 -9.61 17.77 -11.93
N ILE A 110 -9.77 18.27 -10.71
CA ILE A 110 -10.98 18.13 -9.91
C ILE A 110 -11.23 19.40 -9.10
N ASP A 111 -12.51 19.69 -8.84
CA ASP A 111 -12.89 20.81 -7.97
C ASP A 111 -12.79 20.40 -6.49
N ASN A 112 -11.58 20.52 -5.92
CA ASN A 112 -11.33 20.19 -4.52
C ASN A 112 -12.20 20.99 -3.53
N ASP A 113 -12.55 22.25 -3.85
CA ASP A 113 -13.46 23.04 -3.02
C ASP A 113 -14.86 22.41 -3.00
N LYS A 114 -15.34 21.91 -4.14
CA LYS A 114 -16.62 21.22 -4.23
C LYS A 114 -16.58 19.89 -3.48
N VAL A 115 -15.47 19.16 -3.54
CA VAL A 115 -15.25 17.95 -2.73
C VAL A 115 -15.37 18.30 -1.24
N GLU A 116 -14.62 19.29 -0.75
CA GLU A 116 -14.67 19.72 0.66
C GLU A 116 -16.06 20.16 1.09
N PHE A 117 -16.77 20.89 0.23
CA PHE A 117 -18.14 21.32 0.48
C PHE A 117 -19.06 20.11 0.72
N LEU A 118 -19.01 19.10 -0.16
CA LEU A 118 -19.83 17.88 -0.04
C LEU A 118 -19.41 17.02 1.15
N VAL A 119 -18.13 16.99 1.49
CA VAL A 119 -17.62 16.29 2.69
C VAL A 119 -18.16 16.93 3.96
N ARG A 120 -18.08 18.26 4.06
CA ARG A 120 -18.63 19.00 5.20
C ARG A 120 -20.14 18.87 5.28
N GLU A 121 -20.84 18.99 4.16
CA GLU A 121 -22.29 18.80 4.09
C GLU A 121 -22.68 17.40 4.59
N ALA A 122 -22.03 16.35 4.07
CA ALA A 122 -22.29 14.98 4.50
C ALA A 122 -22.06 14.83 6.01
N TYR A 123 -20.95 15.35 6.56
CA TYR A 123 -20.70 15.31 8.00
C TYR A 123 -21.77 16.07 8.81
N GLN A 124 -22.18 17.26 8.37
CA GLN A 124 -23.24 18.00 9.06
C GLN A 124 -24.55 17.22 9.05
N ARG A 125 -24.92 16.60 7.93
CA ARG A 125 -26.10 15.75 7.82
C ARG A 125 -25.97 14.51 8.70
N MET A 126 -24.79 13.88 8.79
CA MET A 126 -24.54 12.72 9.67
C MET A 126 -24.79 13.02 11.15
N LYS A 127 -24.83 14.27 11.60
CA LYS A 127 -25.12 14.60 13.02
C LYS A 127 -26.54 14.24 13.45
N ASP A 128 -27.47 14.11 12.50
CA ASP A 128 -28.84 13.70 12.75
C ASP A 128 -29.18 12.43 11.97
N GLU A 129 -30.02 11.59 12.56
CA GLU A 129 -30.71 10.51 11.87
C GLU A 129 -32.16 10.93 11.61
N LYS A 130 -32.66 10.66 10.40
CA LYS A 130 -34.01 11.01 9.97
C LYS A 130 -34.84 9.75 9.77
N GLN A 131 -35.95 9.61 10.49
CA GLN A 131 -36.91 8.53 10.25
C GLN A 131 -37.84 8.94 9.12
N VAL A 132 -37.87 8.15 8.05
CA VAL A 132 -38.65 8.51 6.85
C VAL A 132 -39.54 7.37 6.35
N SER A 133 -40.63 7.75 5.70
CA SER A 133 -41.38 6.87 4.80
C SER A 133 -41.26 7.37 3.37
N HIS A 134 -41.36 6.47 2.39
CA HIS A 134 -41.34 6.84 0.98
C HIS A 134 -42.37 6.09 0.14
N ILE A 135 -42.71 6.69 -1.00
CA ILE A 135 -43.49 6.09 -2.08
C ILE A 135 -42.61 6.12 -3.32
N LEU A 136 -42.37 4.96 -3.93
CA LEU A 136 -41.59 4.81 -5.15
C LEU A 136 -42.49 4.42 -6.32
N VAL A 137 -42.36 5.12 -7.44
CA VAL A 137 -42.76 4.63 -8.77
C VAL A 137 -41.49 4.34 -9.55
N LYS A 138 -41.23 3.07 -9.84
CA LYS A 138 -39.99 2.58 -10.45
C LYS A 138 -39.83 3.08 -11.87
N LEU A 139 -38.62 3.50 -12.20
CA LEU A 139 -38.22 3.89 -13.54
C LEU A 139 -36.72 3.68 -13.68
N GLY A 140 -36.30 2.91 -14.69
CA GLY A 140 -34.88 2.62 -14.96
C GLY A 140 -34.07 3.88 -15.31
N ILE A 141 -32.76 3.75 -15.49
CA ILE A 141 -31.85 4.90 -15.67
C ILE A 141 -32.05 5.59 -17.04
N ASN A 142 -32.33 4.81 -18.10
CA ASN A 142 -32.56 5.31 -19.46
C ASN A 142 -33.95 4.89 -20.00
N PRO A 143 -35.04 5.40 -19.41
CA PRO A 143 -36.40 5.08 -19.83
C PRO A 143 -36.74 5.77 -21.16
N SER A 144 -37.72 5.23 -21.88
CA SER A 144 -38.27 5.97 -23.02
C SER A 144 -38.99 7.25 -22.53
N PRO A 145 -39.14 8.28 -23.38
CA PRO A 145 -39.95 9.46 -23.04
C PRO A 145 -41.39 9.09 -22.65
N GLY A 146 -41.96 8.06 -23.28
CA GLY A 146 -43.29 7.55 -22.95
C GLY A 146 -43.37 6.96 -21.54
N ASP A 147 -42.44 6.06 -21.19
CA ASP A 147 -42.39 5.46 -19.85
C ASP A 147 -42.14 6.51 -18.77
N THR A 148 -41.31 7.50 -19.08
CA THR A 148 -41.02 8.62 -18.18
C THR A 148 -42.28 9.42 -17.87
N LEU A 149 -43.07 9.75 -18.90
CA LEU A 149 -44.31 10.50 -18.74
C LEU A 149 -45.34 9.70 -17.92
N ILE A 150 -45.50 8.40 -18.20
CA ILE A 150 -46.42 7.52 -17.47
C ILE A 150 -46.04 7.44 -15.98
N ALA A 151 -44.76 7.20 -15.68
CA ALA A 151 -44.27 7.13 -14.31
C ALA A 151 -44.45 8.47 -13.56
N PHE A 152 -44.17 9.59 -14.24
CA PHE A 152 -44.36 10.93 -13.68
C PHE A 152 -45.84 11.24 -13.40
N GLN A 153 -46.74 10.94 -14.33
CA GLN A 153 -48.18 11.12 -14.12
C GLN A 153 -48.70 10.27 -12.96
N LYS A 154 -48.19 9.05 -12.80
CA LYS A 154 -48.55 8.16 -11.68
C LYS A 154 -48.16 8.77 -10.33
N ILE A 155 -46.90 9.20 -10.16
CA ILE A 155 -46.44 9.79 -8.91
C ILE A 155 -47.10 11.15 -8.62
N GLU A 156 -47.38 11.96 -9.66
CA GLU A 156 -48.10 13.23 -9.53
C GLU A 156 -49.53 13.03 -9.03
N ASN A 157 -50.22 12.00 -9.51
CA ASN A 157 -51.57 11.67 -9.04
C ASN A 157 -51.57 11.23 -7.57
N ILE A 158 -50.54 10.50 -7.12
CA ILE A 158 -50.34 10.16 -5.70
C ILE A 158 -50.10 11.43 -4.88
N TYR A 159 -49.22 12.32 -5.35
CA TYR A 159 -48.93 13.58 -4.69
C TYR A 159 -50.18 14.47 -4.53
N LYS A 160 -51.02 14.60 -5.56
CA LYS A 160 -52.30 15.33 -5.50
C LYS A 160 -53.22 14.78 -4.41
N LYS A 161 -53.32 13.46 -4.30
CA LYS A 161 -54.12 12.79 -3.25
C LYS A 161 -53.58 13.08 -1.85
N LEU A 162 -52.26 13.00 -1.66
CA LEU A 162 -51.63 13.38 -0.40
C LEU A 162 -51.91 14.85 -0.02
N LYS A 163 -51.86 15.77 -1.00
CA LYS A 163 -52.24 17.18 -0.78
C LYS A 163 -53.71 17.37 -0.39
N MET A 164 -54.60 16.45 -0.77
CA MET A 164 -56.02 16.46 -0.37
C MET A 164 -56.27 15.88 1.03
N GLY A 165 -55.21 15.45 1.74
CA GLY A 165 -55.30 14.94 3.10
C GLY A 165 -55.36 13.42 3.24
N GLU A 166 -55.15 12.67 2.14
CA GLU A 166 -55.05 11.21 2.18
C GLU A 166 -53.86 10.76 3.03
N ASP A 167 -54.02 9.65 3.75
CA ASP A 167 -52.96 9.15 4.64
C ASP A 167 -51.75 8.61 3.86
N PHE A 168 -50.55 9.01 4.28
CA PHE A 168 -49.32 8.65 3.59
C PHE A 168 -49.06 7.14 3.62
N SER A 169 -49.30 6.49 4.75
CA SER A 169 -49.02 5.06 4.92
C SER A 169 -49.95 4.21 4.05
N GLN A 170 -51.22 4.60 3.94
CA GLN A 170 -52.20 3.96 3.05
C GLN A 170 -51.83 4.15 1.58
N MET A 171 -51.44 5.37 1.20
CA MET A 171 -50.99 5.66 -0.17
C MET A 171 -49.74 4.87 -0.54
N ALA A 172 -48.78 4.75 0.39
CA ALA A 172 -47.59 3.94 0.20
C ALA A 172 -47.92 2.46 0.06
N ALA A 173 -48.76 1.90 0.94
CA ALA A 173 -49.16 0.49 0.88
C ALA A 173 -49.90 0.12 -0.40
N LYS A 174 -50.69 1.06 -0.95
CA LYS A 174 -51.49 0.83 -2.14
C LYS A 174 -50.74 1.05 -3.45
N TYR A 175 -49.84 2.03 -3.50
CA TYR A 175 -49.28 2.52 -4.77
C TYR A 175 -47.76 2.47 -4.89
N SER A 176 -47.02 2.31 -3.79
CA SER A 176 -45.57 2.19 -3.85
C SER A 176 -45.16 0.88 -4.50
N GLU A 177 -44.19 0.94 -5.40
CA GLU A 177 -43.61 -0.20 -6.10
C GLU A 177 -42.33 -0.70 -5.41
N ASP A 178 -41.99 -0.14 -4.25
CA ASP A 178 -41.00 -0.72 -3.34
C ASP A 178 -41.62 -1.84 -2.51
N SER A 179 -41.38 -3.08 -2.93
CA SER A 179 -41.93 -4.29 -2.30
C SER A 179 -41.48 -4.49 -0.86
N GLN A 180 -40.39 -3.86 -0.41
CA GLN A 180 -39.89 -4.03 0.96
C GLN A 180 -40.62 -3.14 1.96
N THR A 181 -40.90 -1.89 1.57
CA THR A 181 -41.47 -0.89 2.47
C THR A 181 -42.96 -0.64 2.24
N ALA A 182 -43.51 -0.90 1.05
CA ALA A 182 -44.92 -0.69 0.76
C ALA A 182 -45.84 -1.39 1.78
N PRO A 183 -45.66 -2.69 2.12
CA PRO A 183 -46.49 -3.36 3.12
C PRO A 183 -46.42 -2.72 4.53
N LYS A 184 -45.36 -1.95 4.79
CA LYS A 184 -45.11 -1.22 6.05
C LYS A 184 -45.45 0.27 5.94
N GLY A 185 -46.32 0.66 5.01
CA GLY A 185 -46.70 2.06 4.80
C GLY A 185 -45.56 2.93 4.28
N GLY A 186 -44.63 2.35 3.53
CA GLY A 186 -43.47 3.02 2.97
C GLY A 186 -42.33 3.27 3.96
N MET A 187 -42.41 2.73 5.18
CA MET A 187 -41.45 3.00 6.24
C MET A 187 -40.05 2.45 5.94
N LEU A 188 -39.05 3.33 5.92
CA LEU A 188 -37.63 2.98 5.76
C LEU A 188 -36.88 2.93 7.11
N GLY A 189 -37.44 3.54 8.15
CA GLY A 189 -36.77 3.71 9.45
C GLY A 189 -35.80 4.90 9.45
N TYR A 190 -34.89 4.93 10.42
CA TYR A 190 -33.87 5.98 10.53
C TYR A 190 -32.74 5.78 9.51
N ILE A 191 -32.47 6.82 8.74
CA ILE A 191 -31.35 6.90 7.82
C ILE A 191 -30.42 8.06 8.17
N SER A 192 -29.15 7.90 7.84
CA SER A 192 -28.09 8.90 7.95
C SER A 192 -27.54 9.25 6.56
N ALA A 193 -26.76 10.32 6.45
CA ALA A 193 -26.10 10.68 5.19
C ALA A 193 -25.16 9.56 4.70
N LEU A 194 -24.92 9.53 3.39
CA LEU A 194 -24.10 8.55 2.65
C LEU A 194 -24.68 7.13 2.59
N GLN A 195 -25.95 6.94 2.96
CA GLN A 195 -26.62 5.63 2.96
C GLN A 195 -27.60 5.45 1.79
N THR A 196 -28.03 6.56 1.19
CA THR A 196 -28.96 6.58 0.05
C THR A 196 -28.36 7.38 -1.10
N GLN A 197 -28.99 7.31 -2.27
CA GLN A 197 -28.69 8.18 -3.41
C GLN A 197 -28.71 9.65 -2.99
N TYR A 198 -27.81 10.46 -3.54
CA TYR A 198 -27.61 11.84 -3.09
C TYR A 198 -28.85 12.73 -3.28
N PRO A 199 -29.63 12.64 -4.37
CA PRO A 199 -30.89 13.36 -4.50
C PRO A 199 -31.94 12.93 -3.45
N PHE A 200 -31.99 11.64 -3.11
CA PHE A 200 -32.88 11.13 -2.06
C PHE A 200 -32.49 11.72 -0.70
N GLU A 201 -31.20 11.64 -0.36
CA GLU A 201 -30.66 12.21 0.87
C GLU A 201 -30.94 13.72 0.95
N THR A 202 -30.65 14.46 -0.13
CA THR A 202 -30.88 15.91 -0.17
C THR A 202 -32.34 16.26 0.05
N MET A 203 -33.27 15.44 -0.47
CA MET A 203 -34.69 15.63 -0.18
C MET A 203 -34.98 15.36 1.31
N VAL A 204 -34.50 14.26 1.88
CA VAL A 204 -34.70 13.91 3.30
C VAL A 204 -34.27 15.04 4.24
N TYR A 205 -33.09 15.62 4.01
CA TYR A 205 -32.55 16.67 4.88
C TYR A 205 -33.10 18.07 4.58
N SER A 206 -33.94 18.24 3.55
CA SER A 206 -34.62 19.51 3.26
C SER A 206 -36.05 19.60 3.82
N LEU A 207 -36.64 18.48 4.25
CA LEU A 207 -38.01 18.41 4.77
C LEU A 207 -38.12 18.84 6.24
N GLY A 208 -39.22 19.53 6.57
CA GLY A 208 -39.67 19.75 7.94
C GLY A 208 -40.33 18.50 8.55
N LEU A 209 -40.40 18.45 9.89
CA LEU A 209 -41.02 17.33 10.61
C LEU A 209 -42.51 17.19 10.20
N GLY A 210 -42.91 16.00 9.77
CA GLY A 210 -44.27 15.70 9.31
C GLY A 210 -44.54 16.06 7.84
N GLU A 211 -43.64 16.80 7.19
CA GLU A 211 -43.75 17.21 5.79
C GLU A 211 -43.48 16.05 4.82
N PHE A 212 -44.14 16.07 3.67
CA PHE A 212 -43.80 15.21 2.53
C PHE A 212 -43.37 16.03 1.31
N SER A 213 -42.44 15.49 0.54
CA SER A 213 -41.84 16.15 -0.62
C SER A 213 -42.79 16.27 -1.81
N LYS A 214 -42.44 17.16 -2.75
CA LYS A 214 -42.92 17.03 -4.14
C LYS A 214 -42.32 15.77 -4.77
N PRO A 215 -42.90 15.24 -5.87
CA PRO A 215 -42.26 14.19 -6.65
C PRO A 215 -40.88 14.62 -7.14
N PHE A 216 -39.88 13.78 -6.91
CA PHE A 216 -38.51 14.02 -7.39
C PHE A 216 -37.90 12.72 -7.94
N ARG A 217 -36.89 12.86 -8.78
CA ARG A 217 -36.29 11.76 -9.54
C ARG A 217 -34.98 11.32 -8.88
N THR A 218 -34.78 10.01 -8.77
CA THR A 218 -33.48 9.37 -8.50
C THR A 218 -33.25 8.28 -9.54
N LYS A 219 -32.14 7.53 -9.51
CA LYS A 219 -31.88 6.44 -10.49
C LYS A 219 -32.90 5.30 -10.47
N THR A 220 -33.59 5.08 -9.35
CA THR A 220 -34.55 3.97 -9.19
C THR A 220 -35.97 4.31 -9.61
N GLY A 221 -36.31 5.60 -9.70
CA GLY A 221 -37.65 6.02 -10.07
C GLY A 221 -37.99 7.43 -9.61
N TYR A 222 -39.28 7.70 -9.55
CA TYR A 222 -39.83 8.88 -8.88
C TYR A 222 -40.23 8.55 -7.46
N HIS A 223 -39.94 9.49 -6.56
CA HIS A 223 -40.13 9.33 -5.12
C HIS A 223 -40.96 10.47 -4.55
N ILE A 224 -41.74 10.14 -3.53
CA ILE A 224 -42.26 11.08 -2.54
C ILE A 224 -41.79 10.59 -1.18
N ILE A 225 -41.15 11.44 -0.38
CA ILE A 225 -40.67 11.11 0.96
C ILE A 225 -41.48 11.88 1.99
N LYS A 226 -41.75 11.30 3.16
CA LYS A 226 -42.27 11.97 4.34
C LYS A 226 -41.28 11.86 5.50
N LEU A 227 -40.96 12.98 6.14
CA LEU A 227 -40.17 13.00 7.37
C LEU A 227 -41.06 12.74 8.57
N LEU A 228 -40.75 11.70 9.35
CA LEU A 228 -41.56 11.29 10.50
C LEU A 228 -40.95 11.71 11.83
N LYS A 229 -39.63 11.52 11.98
CA LYS A 229 -38.87 11.89 13.18
C LYS A 229 -37.46 12.32 12.81
N SER A 230 -36.85 13.09 13.71
CA SER A 230 -35.43 13.45 13.67
C SER A 230 -34.84 13.25 15.05
N ARG A 231 -33.62 12.72 15.11
CA ARG A 231 -32.87 12.60 16.36
C ARG A 231 -31.38 12.82 16.12
N PRO A 232 -30.59 13.18 17.15
CA PRO A 232 -29.12 13.16 17.05
C PRO A 232 -28.62 11.76 16.66
N ASN A 233 -27.48 11.71 15.97
CA ASN A 233 -26.88 10.45 15.55
C ASN A 233 -26.55 9.58 16.76
N SER A 234 -27.08 8.36 16.74
CA SER A 234 -26.97 7.43 17.87
C SER A 234 -25.61 6.74 17.96
N GLY A 235 -24.72 7.03 17.01
CA GLY A 235 -23.40 6.43 16.87
C GLY A 235 -23.50 4.98 16.40
N LYS A 236 -22.62 4.14 16.94
CA LYS A 236 -22.60 2.70 16.68
C LYS A 236 -22.58 1.91 17.97
N ILE A 237 -23.20 0.74 17.95
CA ILE A 237 -23.26 -0.19 19.08
C ILE A 237 -22.66 -1.55 18.71
N ARG A 238 -22.07 -2.23 19.70
CA ARG A 238 -21.66 -3.64 19.62
C ARG A 238 -22.54 -4.43 20.57
N LEU A 239 -23.02 -5.58 20.11
CA LEU A 239 -24.06 -6.35 20.78
C LEU A 239 -23.63 -7.80 21.01
N ALA A 240 -24.18 -8.44 22.04
CA ALA A 240 -24.31 -9.89 22.11
C ALA A 240 -25.79 -10.26 22.02
N HIS A 241 -26.08 -11.49 21.61
CA HIS A 241 -27.46 -11.97 21.55
C HIS A 241 -27.64 -13.41 22.05
N ILE A 242 -28.86 -13.71 22.47
CA ILE A 242 -29.36 -15.07 22.69
C ILE A 242 -30.53 -15.25 21.73
N LEU A 243 -30.42 -16.22 20.82
CA LEU A 243 -31.44 -16.51 19.83
C LEU A 243 -32.26 -17.72 20.26
N SER A 244 -33.58 -17.66 20.15
CA SER A 244 -34.43 -18.84 20.05
C SER A 244 -35.05 -18.88 18.66
N SER A 245 -34.61 -19.83 17.86
CA SER A 245 -34.89 -19.84 16.42
C SER A 245 -36.33 -20.20 16.10
N ALA A 246 -37.00 -19.39 15.27
CA ALA A 246 -38.32 -19.68 14.71
C ALA A 246 -38.54 -18.82 13.45
N ALA A 247 -38.69 -19.46 12.29
CA ALA A 247 -39.04 -18.76 11.06
C ALA A 247 -40.37 -18.00 11.21
N VAL A 248 -40.58 -16.95 10.42
CA VAL A 248 -41.78 -16.09 10.49
C VAL A 248 -43.04 -16.89 10.15
N ASP A 249 -42.93 -17.87 9.26
CA ASP A 249 -43.97 -18.78 8.77
C ASP A 249 -43.96 -20.16 9.45
N ALA A 250 -43.17 -20.34 10.51
CA ALA A 250 -43.13 -21.60 11.26
C ALA A 250 -44.50 -21.95 11.86
N ALA A 251 -44.77 -23.24 12.04
CA ALA A 251 -46.00 -23.70 12.68
C ALA A 251 -46.20 -23.08 14.07
N THR A 252 -47.45 -22.81 14.44
CA THR A 252 -47.81 -22.07 15.67
C THR A 252 -47.16 -22.67 16.92
N ASN A 253 -47.07 -24.00 17.02
CA ASN A 253 -46.42 -24.67 18.14
C ASN A 253 -44.93 -24.32 18.25
N ILE A 254 -44.20 -24.25 17.13
CA ILE A 254 -42.78 -23.87 17.10
C ILE A 254 -42.61 -22.41 17.53
N GLN A 255 -43.49 -21.52 17.06
CA GLN A 255 -43.43 -20.11 17.46
C GLN A 255 -43.70 -19.92 18.95
N VAL A 256 -44.66 -20.67 19.51
CA VAL A 256 -44.98 -20.66 20.94
C VAL A 256 -43.83 -21.22 21.76
N GLU A 257 -43.19 -22.31 21.32
CA GLU A 257 -42.06 -22.92 22.01
C GLU A 257 -40.83 -21.98 22.04
N ALA A 258 -40.49 -21.37 20.90
CA ALA A 258 -39.40 -20.40 20.83
C ALA A 258 -39.66 -19.18 21.73
N LYS A 259 -40.92 -18.72 21.80
CA LYS A 259 -41.30 -17.63 22.70
C LYS A 259 -41.13 -18.04 24.18
N LYS A 260 -41.64 -19.20 24.57
CA LYS A 260 -41.48 -19.71 25.95
C LYS A 260 -40.00 -19.86 26.33
N LYS A 261 -39.18 -20.37 25.40
CA LYS A 261 -37.74 -20.53 25.62
C LYS A 261 -37.04 -19.19 25.85
N ILE A 262 -37.37 -18.14 25.06
CA ILE A 262 -36.76 -16.82 25.29
C ILE A 262 -37.28 -16.13 26.56
N GLU A 263 -38.55 -16.34 26.92
CA GLU A 263 -39.14 -15.83 28.17
C GLU A 263 -38.44 -16.46 29.38
N GLN A 264 -38.12 -17.77 29.31
CA GLN A 264 -37.32 -18.45 30.32
C GLN A 264 -35.88 -17.89 30.41
N VAL A 265 -35.25 -17.60 29.26
CA VAL A 265 -33.94 -16.92 29.22
C VAL A 265 -34.02 -15.57 29.93
N GLU A 266 -35.06 -14.78 29.66
CA GLU A 266 -35.25 -13.46 30.30
C GLU A 266 -35.37 -13.59 31.84
N GLU A 267 -36.05 -14.61 32.34
CA GLU A 267 -36.16 -14.87 33.79
C GLU A 267 -34.80 -15.16 34.45
N TYR A 268 -33.96 -15.97 33.81
CA TYR A 268 -32.60 -16.24 34.30
C TYR A 268 -31.77 -14.95 34.35
N LEU A 269 -31.82 -14.15 33.28
CA LEU A 269 -31.10 -12.88 33.21
C LEU A 269 -31.59 -11.88 34.28
N LYS A 270 -32.90 -11.83 34.56
CA LYS A 270 -33.47 -11.01 35.65
C LYS A 270 -33.03 -11.44 37.05
N LYS A 271 -32.73 -12.72 37.25
CA LYS A 271 -32.20 -13.26 38.52
C LYS A 271 -30.72 -12.95 38.72
N GLY A 272 -30.04 -12.41 37.71
CA GLY A 272 -28.62 -12.06 37.76
C GLY A 272 -27.69 -13.15 37.19
N ASP A 273 -28.24 -14.17 36.51
CA ASP A 273 -27.42 -15.19 35.86
C ASP A 273 -26.56 -14.60 34.74
N SER A 274 -25.38 -15.20 34.51
CA SER A 274 -24.42 -14.74 33.51
C SER A 274 -24.99 -14.87 32.09
N PHE A 275 -25.06 -13.76 31.35
CA PHE A 275 -25.53 -13.74 29.96
C PHE A 275 -24.74 -14.72 29.08
N GLU A 276 -23.42 -14.79 29.28
CA GLU A 276 -22.53 -15.62 28.49
C GLU A 276 -22.77 -17.13 28.74
N GLU A 277 -23.10 -17.52 29.97
CA GLU A 277 -23.41 -18.90 30.36
C GLU A 277 -24.80 -19.33 29.88
N ILE A 278 -25.80 -18.45 30.06
CA ILE A 278 -27.14 -18.65 29.53
C ILE A 278 -27.09 -18.74 28.00
N CYS A 279 -26.32 -17.88 27.33
CA CYS A 279 -26.14 -17.94 25.89
C CYS A 279 -25.56 -19.28 25.43
N LYS A 280 -24.50 -19.77 26.07
CA LYS A 280 -23.87 -21.07 25.74
C LYS A 280 -24.85 -22.23 25.82
N THR A 281 -25.81 -22.15 26.75
CA THR A 281 -26.78 -23.23 27.00
C THR A 281 -28.02 -23.11 26.10
N TYR A 282 -28.57 -21.91 25.95
CA TYR A 282 -29.91 -21.70 25.41
C TYR A 282 -29.95 -21.08 24.00
N SER A 283 -28.90 -20.40 23.54
CA SER A 283 -28.93 -19.64 22.28
C SER A 283 -28.85 -20.55 21.06
N ASP A 284 -29.85 -20.62 20.19
CA ASP A 284 -29.87 -21.40 18.95
C ASP A 284 -28.94 -20.91 17.83
N ASP A 285 -28.17 -19.83 18.04
CA ASP A 285 -27.16 -19.37 17.09
C ASP A 285 -25.81 -20.10 17.27
N PRO A 286 -25.45 -21.05 16.38
CA PRO A 286 -24.20 -21.80 16.51
C PRO A 286 -22.95 -20.92 16.33
N TYR A 287 -23.07 -19.77 15.65
CA TYR A 287 -21.92 -18.94 15.31
C TYR A 287 -21.46 -18.06 16.48
N SER A 288 -22.37 -17.68 17.38
CA SER A 288 -22.06 -16.81 18.52
C SER A 288 -22.19 -17.51 19.89
N ARG A 289 -22.99 -18.59 20.02
CA ARG A 289 -23.21 -19.34 21.27
C ARG A 289 -21.92 -19.64 22.02
N GLY A 290 -20.91 -20.18 21.34
CA GLY A 290 -19.62 -20.56 21.96
C GLY A 290 -18.82 -19.39 22.53
N ARG A 291 -19.14 -18.15 22.16
CA ARG A 291 -18.48 -16.91 22.61
C ARG A 291 -19.43 -16.00 23.37
N GLY A 292 -20.41 -16.57 24.07
CA GLY A 292 -21.35 -15.80 24.89
C GLY A 292 -22.28 -14.89 24.09
N GLY A 293 -22.52 -15.21 22.81
CA GLY A 293 -23.48 -14.50 21.98
C GLY A 293 -22.92 -13.27 21.26
N GLU A 294 -21.62 -13.00 21.37
CA GLU A 294 -21.01 -11.79 20.79
C GLU A 294 -21.19 -11.70 19.26
N LEU A 295 -21.79 -10.59 18.83
CA LEU A 295 -21.85 -10.14 17.45
C LEU A 295 -20.65 -9.22 17.19
N ARG A 296 -19.65 -9.73 16.46
CA ARG A 296 -18.36 -9.05 16.21
C ARG A 296 -18.46 -7.77 15.38
N ARG A 297 -19.63 -7.49 14.81
CA ARG A 297 -19.89 -6.32 13.98
C ARG A 297 -20.39 -5.15 14.84
N TRP A 298 -19.98 -3.94 14.46
CA TRP A 298 -20.62 -2.71 14.91
C TRP A 298 -21.86 -2.43 14.07
N TYR A 299 -22.96 -2.08 14.74
CA TYR A 299 -24.22 -1.74 14.11
C TYR A 299 -24.44 -0.24 14.19
N PHE A 300 -24.81 0.36 13.06
CA PHE A 300 -25.48 1.65 13.01
C PHE A 300 -27.00 1.44 13.07
N SER A 301 -27.78 2.47 13.38
CA SER A 301 -29.26 2.33 13.43
C SER A 301 -29.81 1.83 12.10
N SER A 302 -29.31 2.36 10.98
CA SER A 302 -29.69 1.97 9.63
C SER A 302 -29.38 0.50 9.27
N ASP A 303 -28.48 -0.17 10.01
CA ASP A 303 -28.17 -1.59 9.77
C ASP A 303 -29.26 -2.52 10.33
N LEU A 304 -30.15 -2.00 11.18
CA LEU A 304 -31.15 -2.76 11.90
C LEU A 304 -32.54 -2.58 11.28
N SER A 305 -33.39 -3.60 11.42
CA SER A 305 -34.81 -3.43 11.11
C SER A 305 -35.42 -2.33 11.97
N GLU A 306 -36.42 -1.63 11.43
CA GLU A 306 -37.11 -0.56 12.14
C GLU A 306 -37.53 -0.96 13.56
N GLU A 307 -38.04 -2.19 13.76
CA GLU A 307 -38.50 -2.63 15.08
C GLU A 307 -37.36 -2.79 16.11
N LEU A 308 -36.11 -2.88 15.66
CA LEU A 308 -34.91 -3.03 16.49
C LEU A 308 -34.22 -1.69 16.78
N GLN A 309 -34.34 -0.71 15.89
CA GLN A 309 -33.58 0.55 15.96
C GLN A 309 -33.74 1.25 17.31
N ASP A 310 -34.95 1.65 17.67
CA ASP A 310 -35.20 2.38 18.93
C ASP A 310 -34.95 1.50 20.16
N LYS A 311 -35.26 0.19 20.09
CA LYS A 311 -35.09 -0.73 21.21
C LYS A 311 -33.62 -0.96 21.58
N LEU A 312 -32.76 -1.11 20.58
CA LEU A 312 -31.34 -1.42 20.79
C LEU A 312 -30.50 -0.16 21.01
N PHE A 313 -30.78 0.93 20.28
CA PHE A 313 -30.08 2.21 20.50
C PHE A 313 -30.57 2.96 21.74
N GLY A 314 -31.75 2.61 22.25
CA GLY A 314 -32.27 3.06 23.54
C GLY A 314 -31.49 2.52 24.76
N LEU A 315 -30.72 1.43 24.60
CA LEU A 315 -29.84 0.92 25.66
C LEU A 315 -28.72 1.94 25.97
N GLN A 316 -28.49 2.22 27.25
CA GLN A 316 -27.62 3.31 27.69
C GLN A 316 -26.31 2.83 28.30
N ARG A 317 -26.36 1.80 29.16
CA ARG A 317 -25.20 1.32 29.92
C ARG A 317 -24.68 0.01 29.34
N LEU A 318 -23.36 -0.14 29.37
CA LEU A 318 -22.74 -1.40 28.99
C LEU A 318 -23.24 -2.51 29.91
N GLY A 319 -23.67 -3.61 29.30
CA GLY A 319 -24.33 -4.71 29.98
C GLY A 319 -25.85 -4.60 30.05
N ASP A 320 -26.48 -3.48 29.66
CA ASP A 320 -27.94 -3.40 29.56
C ASP A 320 -28.46 -4.48 28.59
N ILE A 321 -29.57 -5.11 28.97
CA ILE A 321 -30.20 -6.23 28.25
C ILE A 321 -31.58 -5.78 27.75
N SER A 322 -31.91 -6.09 26.50
CA SER A 322 -33.23 -5.82 25.93
C SER A 322 -34.29 -6.79 26.47
N ALA A 323 -35.57 -6.39 26.45
CA ALA A 323 -36.66 -7.36 26.50
C ALA A 323 -36.59 -8.31 25.29
N PRO A 324 -37.24 -9.50 25.33
CA PRO A 324 -37.34 -10.38 24.16
C PRO A 324 -37.97 -9.67 22.96
N ILE A 325 -37.28 -9.74 21.81
CA ILE A 325 -37.70 -9.09 20.56
C ILE A 325 -37.93 -10.15 19.50
N ARG A 326 -39.10 -10.11 18.85
CA ARG A 326 -39.37 -10.93 17.67
C ARG A 326 -38.63 -10.35 16.46
N THR A 327 -37.84 -11.17 15.79
CA THR A 327 -37.15 -10.86 14.53
C THR A 327 -37.49 -11.91 13.47
N ASN A 328 -36.94 -11.75 12.26
CA ASN A 328 -37.06 -12.74 11.20
C ASN A 328 -36.34 -14.07 11.52
N LEU A 329 -35.37 -14.08 12.43
CA LEU A 329 -34.63 -15.29 12.83
C LEU A 329 -35.33 -16.08 13.93
N GLY A 330 -36.18 -15.44 14.72
CA GLY A 330 -36.64 -16.04 15.96
C GLY A 330 -37.04 -14.99 16.98
N TRP A 331 -37.00 -15.39 18.24
CA TRP A 331 -37.01 -14.46 19.36
C TRP A 331 -35.58 -14.24 19.84
N GLN A 332 -35.22 -12.99 20.12
CA GLN A 332 -33.87 -12.63 20.53
C GLN A 332 -33.87 -11.72 21.75
N VAL A 333 -32.90 -11.90 22.62
CA VAL A 333 -32.53 -10.95 23.67
C VAL A 333 -31.13 -10.44 23.35
N PHE A 334 -30.93 -9.13 23.43
CA PHE A 334 -29.66 -8.48 23.12
C PHE A 334 -29.03 -7.89 24.37
N LYS A 335 -27.70 -7.92 24.46
CA LYS A 335 -26.90 -7.24 25.49
C LYS A 335 -26.01 -6.20 24.83
N LEU A 336 -26.01 -4.98 25.37
CA LEU A 336 -25.12 -3.91 24.91
C LEU A 336 -23.68 -4.19 25.41
N LEU A 337 -22.76 -4.41 24.49
CA LEU A 337 -21.35 -4.66 24.83
C LEU A 337 -20.48 -3.41 24.73
N ASP A 338 -20.79 -2.52 23.80
CA ASP A 338 -20.05 -1.27 23.58
C ASP A 338 -20.94 -0.26 22.83
N LYS A 339 -20.72 1.04 23.04
CA LYS A 339 -21.43 2.14 22.39
C LYS A 339 -20.45 3.28 22.13
N LYS A 340 -20.34 3.69 20.88
CA LYS A 340 -19.46 4.80 20.46
C LYS A 340 -20.28 5.87 19.77
N PRO A 341 -20.12 7.15 20.12
CA PRO A 341 -20.82 8.24 19.45
C PRO A 341 -20.32 8.42 18.01
N LEU A 342 -20.96 9.31 17.26
CA LEU A 342 -20.40 9.83 16.02
C LEU A 342 -19.02 10.46 16.31
N LEU A 343 -18.03 10.09 15.52
CA LEU A 343 -16.65 10.61 15.65
C LEU A 343 -16.58 12.08 15.21
N SER A 344 -15.48 12.74 15.56
CA SER A 344 -15.22 14.13 15.16
C SER A 344 -15.12 14.27 13.63
N TYR A 345 -15.22 15.50 13.13
CA TYR A 345 -15.06 15.76 11.70
C TYR A 345 -13.67 15.33 11.24
N GLU A 346 -12.65 15.65 12.02
CA GLU A 346 -11.24 15.36 11.73
C GLU A 346 -10.99 13.85 11.57
N GLU A 347 -11.62 13.03 12.42
CA GLU A 347 -11.52 11.56 12.34
C GLU A 347 -12.33 10.96 11.18
N MET A 348 -13.40 11.64 10.74
CA MET A 348 -14.31 11.13 9.71
C MET A 348 -14.06 11.70 8.31
N ALA A 349 -13.38 12.83 8.20
CA ALA A 349 -13.27 13.61 6.97
C ALA A 349 -12.73 12.77 5.81
N GLU A 350 -11.68 11.99 6.05
CA GLU A 350 -11.07 11.16 5.01
C GLU A 350 -11.99 10.02 4.57
N PHE A 351 -12.65 9.34 5.52
CA PHE A 351 -13.64 8.32 5.19
C PHE A 351 -14.81 8.91 4.36
N ILE A 352 -15.30 10.08 4.77
CA ILE A 352 -16.39 10.78 4.06
C ILE A 352 -15.93 11.21 2.67
N ARG A 353 -14.71 11.75 2.53
CA ARG A 353 -14.12 12.13 1.24
C ARG A 353 -14.07 10.96 0.29
N GLN A 354 -13.58 9.81 0.74
CA GLN A 354 -13.57 8.59 -0.08
C GLN A 354 -14.98 8.20 -0.52
N LYS A 355 -15.97 8.28 0.37
CA LYS A 355 -17.38 8.03 0.02
C LYS A 355 -17.90 9.03 -1.00
N VAL A 356 -17.66 10.33 -0.80
CA VAL A 356 -18.06 11.41 -1.72
C VAL A 356 -17.44 11.23 -3.09
N MET A 357 -16.14 10.90 -3.18
CA MET A 357 -15.43 10.71 -4.45
C MET A 357 -15.85 9.42 -5.17
N SER A 358 -16.22 8.38 -4.43
CA SER A 358 -16.70 7.11 -5.00
C SER A 358 -18.18 7.10 -5.40
N ASP A 359 -18.96 8.08 -4.92
CA ASP A 359 -20.37 8.23 -5.19
C ASP A 359 -20.57 8.86 -6.58
N GLU A 360 -21.24 8.15 -7.48
CA GLU A 360 -21.40 8.56 -8.88
C GLU A 360 -22.16 9.89 -9.03
N GLU A 361 -23.19 10.14 -8.21
CA GLU A 361 -24.03 11.35 -8.32
C GLU A 361 -23.30 12.58 -7.77
N ARG A 362 -22.55 12.41 -6.66
CA ARG A 362 -21.67 13.45 -6.13
C ARG A 362 -20.47 13.70 -7.04
N GLY A 363 -19.90 12.64 -7.61
CA GLY A 363 -18.82 12.71 -8.60
C GLY A 363 -19.22 13.55 -9.82
N GLU A 364 -20.44 13.37 -10.33
CA GLU A 364 -20.97 14.19 -11.42
C GLU A 364 -21.11 15.67 -11.03
N ILE A 365 -21.58 15.97 -9.81
CA ILE A 365 -21.66 17.36 -9.31
C ILE A 365 -20.26 17.99 -9.20
N ILE A 366 -19.28 17.24 -8.71
CA ILE A 366 -17.89 17.69 -8.63
C ILE A 366 -17.35 17.96 -10.03
N ARG A 367 -17.56 17.04 -10.97
CA ARG A 367 -17.15 17.17 -12.38
C ARG A 367 -17.80 18.40 -13.03
N GLN A 368 -19.11 18.60 -12.88
CA GLN A 368 -19.81 19.74 -13.45
C GLN A 368 -19.31 21.07 -12.86
N SER A 369 -19.07 21.12 -11.55
CA SER A 369 -18.48 22.28 -10.88
C SER A 369 -17.09 22.59 -11.43
N PHE A 370 -16.26 21.56 -11.59
CA PHE A 370 -14.93 21.67 -12.18
C PHE A 370 -14.99 22.16 -13.63
N MET A 371 -15.78 21.51 -14.49
CA MET A 371 -15.88 21.88 -15.90
C MET A 371 -16.40 23.30 -16.09
N LYS A 372 -17.31 23.77 -15.22
CA LYS A 372 -17.75 25.18 -15.23
C LYS A 372 -16.60 26.16 -15.00
N LYS A 373 -15.69 25.87 -14.06
CA LYS A 373 -14.47 26.66 -13.82
C LYS A 373 -13.55 26.60 -15.05
N VAL A 374 -13.28 25.39 -15.54
CA VAL A 374 -12.43 25.13 -16.71
C VAL A 374 -12.91 25.86 -17.96
N PHE A 375 -14.21 25.84 -18.26
CA PHE A 375 -14.78 26.57 -19.40
C PHE A 375 -14.55 28.08 -19.30
N ALA A 376 -14.69 28.66 -18.11
CA ALA A 376 -14.48 30.09 -17.88
C ALA A 376 -13.00 30.48 -18.03
N GLU A 377 -12.11 29.70 -17.40
CA GLU A 377 -10.67 29.95 -17.37
C GLU A 377 -10.02 29.73 -18.74
N ASN A 378 -10.52 28.79 -19.54
CA ASN A 378 -10.04 28.54 -20.90
C ASN A 378 -10.81 29.37 -21.96
N HIS A 379 -11.63 30.34 -21.53
CA HIS A 379 -12.35 31.28 -22.39
C HIS A 379 -13.18 30.61 -23.50
N LEU A 380 -13.92 29.55 -23.15
CA LEU A 380 -14.79 28.85 -24.07
C LEU A 380 -15.86 29.80 -24.65
N LYS A 381 -16.02 29.81 -25.97
CA LYS A 381 -17.08 30.55 -26.68
C LYS A 381 -17.78 29.64 -27.68
N ILE A 382 -19.08 29.44 -27.50
CA ILE A 382 -19.92 28.62 -28.40
C ILE A 382 -20.60 29.53 -29.42
N ASP A 383 -20.62 29.12 -30.68
CA ASP A 383 -21.43 29.76 -31.72
C ASP A 383 -22.79 29.07 -31.78
N ASP A 384 -23.81 29.64 -31.12
CA ASP A 384 -25.13 29.03 -31.03
C ASP A 384 -25.84 28.91 -32.38
N VAL A 385 -25.53 29.79 -33.34
CA VAL A 385 -26.09 29.74 -34.70
C VAL A 385 -25.55 28.50 -35.42
N ASN A 386 -24.22 28.34 -35.44
CA ASN A 386 -23.59 27.21 -36.09
C ASN A 386 -23.84 25.89 -35.34
N LYS A 387 -23.98 25.92 -34.02
CA LYS A 387 -24.43 24.77 -33.22
C LYS A 387 -25.83 24.30 -33.64
N LYS A 388 -26.78 25.22 -33.82
CA LYS A 388 -28.11 24.88 -34.32
C LYS A 388 -28.03 24.26 -35.71
N VAL A 389 -27.22 24.83 -36.61
CA VAL A 389 -26.97 24.27 -37.96
C VAL A 389 -26.46 22.83 -37.90
N ALA A 390 -25.51 22.55 -37.00
CA ALA A 390 -24.97 21.20 -36.78
C ALA A 390 -26.05 20.24 -36.25
N PHE A 391 -26.85 20.66 -35.27
CA PHE A 391 -27.86 19.80 -34.63
C PHE A 391 -28.99 19.44 -35.60
N GLU A 392 -29.49 20.40 -36.38
CA GLU A 392 -30.54 20.16 -37.39
C GLU A 392 -30.09 19.20 -38.51
N ARG A 393 -28.78 19.11 -38.77
CA ARG A 393 -28.18 18.24 -39.78
C ARG A 393 -27.63 16.94 -39.20
N PHE A 394 -27.82 16.69 -37.91
CA PHE A 394 -27.28 15.51 -37.23
C PHE A 394 -27.74 14.18 -37.84
N SER A 395 -28.94 14.14 -38.41
CA SER A 395 -29.55 12.96 -39.06
C SER A 395 -29.18 12.79 -40.54
N ARG A 396 -28.47 13.75 -41.15
CA ARG A 396 -28.00 13.68 -42.55
C ARG A 396 -26.62 13.02 -42.63
N ASP A 397 -26.22 12.62 -43.84
CA ASP A 397 -24.89 12.09 -44.08
C ASP A 397 -23.81 13.11 -43.68
N ARG A 398 -22.88 12.65 -42.83
CA ARG A 398 -21.91 13.48 -42.09
C ARG A 398 -20.56 13.57 -42.80
N ILE A 399 -20.55 13.31 -44.11
CA ILE A 399 -19.33 13.10 -44.92
C ILE A 399 -19.49 13.92 -46.20
N GLY A 400 -18.50 14.77 -46.51
CA GLY A 400 -18.51 15.62 -47.69
C GLY A 400 -17.60 16.84 -47.53
N ASP A 401 -17.64 17.75 -48.50
CA ASP A 401 -16.93 19.05 -48.51
C ASP A 401 -17.91 20.23 -48.52
N GLU A 402 -19.09 20.01 -47.93
CA GLU A 402 -20.14 21.03 -47.81
C GLU A 402 -19.65 22.23 -46.99
N ASP A 403 -19.95 23.45 -47.44
CA ASP A 403 -19.43 24.69 -46.84
C ASP A 403 -19.73 24.82 -45.35
N TYR A 404 -20.90 24.34 -44.91
CA TYR A 404 -21.29 24.42 -43.50
C TYR A 404 -20.37 23.62 -42.58
N LEU A 405 -19.65 22.61 -43.08
CA LEU A 405 -18.72 21.83 -42.27
C LEU A 405 -17.53 22.67 -41.79
N LYS A 406 -17.17 23.73 -42.54
CA LYS A 406 -16.07 24.66 -42.24
C LYS A 406 -16.48 25.76 -41.25
N PHE A 407 -17.76 25.85 -40.90
CA PHE A 407 -18.24 26.87 -39.97
C PHE A 407 -17.69 26.61 -38.57
N LYS A 408 -17.28 27.68 -37.90
CA LYS A 408 -16.84 27.64 -36.50
C LYS A 408 -17.99 27.24 -35.60
N LEU A 409 -17.80 26.15 -34.88
CA LEU A 409 -18.76 25.64 -33.90
C LEU A 409 -18.51 26.22 -32.51
N PHE A 410 -17.24 26.28 -32.07
CA PHE A 410 -16.83 26.95 -30.84
C PHE A 410 -15.32 27.26 -30.87
N SER A 411 -14.84 28.01 -29.89
CA SER A 411 -13.41 28.26 -29.67
C SER A 411 -13.02 28.10 -28.21
N ILE A 412 -11.78 27.65 -27.97
CA ILE A 412 -11.12 27.60 -26.67
C ILE A 412 -9.88 28.50 -26.76
N GLY A 413 -9.87 29.60 -26.01
CA GLY A 413 -8.88 30.67 -26.22
C GLY A 413 -8.87 31.14 -27.68
N ASN A 414 -7.71 31.02 -28.34
CA ASN A 414 -7.52 31.39 -29.75
C ASN A 414 -7.73 30.22 -30.73
N LYS A 415 -7.98 29.00 -30.23
CA LYS A 415 -8.14 27.81 -31.07
C LYS A 415 -9.60 27.62 -31.44
N GLU A 416 -9.89 27.56 -32.73
CA GLU A 416 -11.23 27.37 -33.27
C GLU A 416 -11.48 25.90 -33.64
N TYR A 417 -12.70 25.44 -33.43
CA TYR A 417 -13.17 24.10 -33.77
C TYR A 417 -14.40 24.22 -34.67
N GLN A 418 -14.43 23.42 -35.73
CA GLN A 418 -15.43 23.48 -36.78
C GLN A 418 -16.50 22.41 -36.62
N ILE A 419 -17.60 22.53 -37.37
CA ILE A 419 -18.64 21.49 -37.42
C ILE A 419 -18.07 20.14 -37.89
N GLN A 420 -17.10 20.17 -38.82
CA GLN A 420 -16.43 18.97 -39.30
C GLN A 420 -15.75 18.18 -38.17
N ASP A 421 -15.06 18.85 -37.26
CA ASP A 421 -14.35 18.22 -36.14
C ASP A 421 -15.33 17.49 -35.21
N PHE A 422 -16.48 18.10 -34.95
CA PHE A 422 -17.53 17.51 -34.13
C PHE A 422 -18.10 16.22 -34.75
N TYR A 423 -18.34 16.21 -36.06
CA TYR A 423 -18.83 15.02 -36.75
C TYR A 423 -17.80 13.91 -36.83
N GLN A 424 -16.52 14.24 -37.03
CA GLN A 424 -15.42 13.28 -36.96
C GLN A 424 -15.32 12.66 -35.55
N PHE A 425 -15.44 13.48 -34.50
CA PHE A 425 -15.49 12.99 -33.13
C PHE A 425 -16.65 12.00 -32.91
N ILE A 426 -17.86 12.32 -33.38
CA ILE A 426 -19.01 11.43 -33.27
C ILE A 426 -18.75 10.10 -33.99
N GLN A 427 -18.25 10.12 -35.23
CA GLN A 427 -17.94 8.90 -35.98
C GLN A 427 -16.92 8.01 -35.24
N ALA A 428 -15.87 8.62 -34.68
CA ALA A 428 -14.89 7.91 -33.88
C ALA A 428 -15.52 7.28 -32.63
N GLN A 429 -16.39 8.01 -31.92
CA GLN A 429 -17.11 7.50 -30.75
C GLN A 429 -18.08 6.38 -31.10
N GLN A 430 -18.85 6.51 -32.17
CA GLN A 430 -19.78 5.48 -32.64
C GLN A 430 -19.03 4.20 -33.01
N LYS A 431 -17.90 4.29 -33.72
CA LYS A 431 -17.05 3.15 -34.06
C LYS A 431 -16.49 2.46 -32.81
N ARG A 432 -16.04 3.23 -31.81
CA ARG A 432 -15.56 2.69 -30.53
C ARG A 432 -16.68 1.96 -29.78
N LYS A 433 -17.85 2.59 -29.63
CA LYS A 433 -19.02 2.00 -28.95
C LYS A 433 -19.52 0.74 -29.65
N LEU A 434 -19.57 0.72 -30.98
CA LEU A 434 -19.92 -0.47 -31.74
C LEU A 434 -18.93 -1.61 -31.51
N LYS A 435 -17.62 -1.31 -31.50
CA LYS A 435 -16.57 -2.31 -31.22
C LYS A 435 -16.68 -2.87 -29.79
N SER A 436 -16.99 -2.04 -28.79
CA SER A 436 -17.03 -2.45 -27.39
C SER A 436 -18.35 -3.11 -26.98
N LEU A 437 -19.49 -2.65 -27.52
CA LEU A 437 -20.83 -3.09 -27.11
C LEU A 437 -21.48 -4.07 -28.10
N GLY A 438 -21.00 -4.15 -29.34
CA GLY A 438 -21.63 -4.95 -30.40
C GLY A 438 -22.89 -4.32 -31.01
N TYR A 439 -23.34 -3.17 -30.50
CA TYR A 439 -24.44 -2.38 -31.04
C TYR A 439 -24.18 -0.89 -30.85
N LEU A 440 -24.95 -0.04 -31.54
CA LEU A 440 -24.84 1.40 -31.43
C LEU A 440 -25.99 1.97 -30.57
N PRO A 441 -25.72 2.48 -29.36
CA PRO A 441 -26.76 3.09 -28.54
C PRO A 441 -27.26 4.40 -29.14
N SER A 442 -28.54 4.71 -28.94
CA SER A 442 -29.11 6.02 -29.27
C SER A 442 -28.58 7.06 -28.27
N VAL A 443 -27.87 8.06 -28.76
CA VAL A 443 -27.26 9.14 -27.97
C VAL A 443 -27.58 10.45 -28.68
N SER A 444 -28.11 11.42 -27.94
CA SER A 444 -28.50 12.72 -28.53
C SER A 444 -27.30 13.56 -28.95
N GLU A 445 -27.53 14.45 -29.90
CA GLU A 445 -26.58 15.44 -30.38
C GLU A 445 -26.06 16.35 -29.26
N THR A 446 -26.90 16.65 -28.26
CA THR A 446 -26.51 17.45 -27.09
C THR A 446 -25.48 16.72 -26.23
N ILE A 447 -25.68 15.42 -25.99
CA ILE A 447 -24.73 14.61 -25.21
C ILE A 447 -23.38 14.54 -25.93
N TYR A 448 -23.38 14.26 -27.23
CA TYR A 448 -22.14 14.25 -28.01
C TYR A 448 -21.45 15.61 -28.00
N PHE A 449 -22.20 16.70 -28.15
CA PHE A 449 -21.64 18.05 -28.15
C PHE A 449 -20.98 18.41 -26.82
N ASN A 450 -21.65 18.12 -25.71
CA ASN A 450 -21.10 18.35 -24.38
C ASN A 450 -19.83 17.52 -24.17
N GLU A 451 -19.85 16.23 -24.53
CA GLU A 451 -18.67 15.36 -24.43
C GLU A 451 -17.49 15.90 -25.28
N PHE A 452 -17.78 16.40 -26.49
CA PHE A 452 -16.77 16.97 -27.39
C PHE A 452 -16.13 18.23 -26.81
N VAL A 453 -16.95 19.18 -26.36
CA VAL A 453 -16.49 20.44 -25.77
C VAL A 453 -15.74 20.19 -24.46
N GLU A 454 -16.27 19.32 -23.59
CA GLU A 454 -15.62 18.95 -22.33
C GLU A 454 -14.25 18.33 -22.57
N ASN A 455 -14.15 17.33 -23.45
CA ASN A 455 -12.89 16.64 -23.73
C ASN A 455 -11.82 17.59 -24.26
N LEU A 456 -12.19 18.48 -25.19
CA LEU A 456 -11.24 19.42 -25.78
C LEU A 456 -10.83 20.52 -24.81
N THR A 457 -11.74 21.01 -23.98
CA THR A 457 -11.40 22.04 -22.99
C THR A 457 -10.59 21.44 -21.85
N LEU A 458 -10.91 20.22 -21.41
CA LEU A 458 -10.12 19.51 -20.40
C LEU A 458 -8.70 19.23 -20.91
N ALA A 459 -8.54 18.84 -22.18
CA ALA A 459 -7.22 18.65 -22.77
C ALA A 459 -6.41 19.97 -22.84
N ALA A 460 -7.08 21.09 -23.11
CA ALA A 460 -6.43 22.41 -23.09
C ALA A 460 -6.01 22.82 -21.67
N GLU A 461 -6.88 22.58 -20.68
CA GLU A 461 -6.57 22.80 -19.25
C GLU A 461 -5.39 21.93 -18.80
N GLU A 462 -5.43 20.64 -19.15
CA GLU A 462 -4.38 19.68 -18.81
C GLU A 462 -3.03 20.11 -19.39
N GLN A 463 -2.97 20.66 -20.60
CA GLN A 463 -1.73 21.18 -21.20
C GLN A 463 -1.17 22.43 -20.52
N ASN A 464 -1.98 23.12 -19.71
CA ASN A 464 -1.62 24.36 -19.04
C ASN A 464 -1.25 24.18 -17.56
N LEU A 465 -1.25 22.93 -17.05
CA LEU A 465 -1.01 22.64 -15.63
C LEU A 465 0.36 23.14 -15.14
N GLU A 466 1.42 23.00 -15.94
CA GLU A 466 2.77 23.46 -15.61
C GLU A 466 2.86 25.01 -15.53
N VAL A 467 1.96 25.72 -16.20
CA VAL A 467 1.90 27.19 -16.13
C VAL A 467 1.06 27.63 -14.94
N LYS A 468 -0.08 26.97 -14.74
CA LYS A 468 -1.06 27.32 -13.70
C LYS A 468 -0.61 26.94 -12.30
N TYR A 469 0.12 25.83 -12.17
CA TYR A 469 0.52 25.25 -10.89
C TYR A 469 2.05 25.08 -10.83
N PRO A 470 2.77 26.03 -10.19
CA PRO A 470 4.22 25.95 -10.03
C PRO A 470 4.70 24.63 -9.40
N ALA A 471 3.96 24.09 -8.44
CA ALA A 471 4.28 22.81 -7.80
C ALA A 471 4.17 21.62 -8.77
N PHE A 472 3.20 21.63 -9.69
CA PHE A 472 3.06 20.61 -10.73
C PHE A 472 4.26 20.66 -11.68
N LYS A 473 4.65 21.86 -12.13
CA LYS A 473 5.83 22.08 -12.98
C LYS A 473 7.11 21.58 -12.32
N GLU A 474 7.29 21.88 -11.04
CA GLU A 474 8.46 21.46 -10.27
C GLU A 474 8.55 19.93 -10.19
N GLN A 475 7.46 19.26 -9.81
CA GLN A 475 7.43 17.79 -9.74
C GLN A 475 7.65 17.13 -11.11
N MET A 476 7.10 17.69 -12.18
CA MET A 476 7.37 17.23 -13.55
C MET A 476 8.85 17.39 -13.93
N GLN A 477 9.48 18.50 -13.54
CA GLN A 477 10.89 18.75 -13.81
C GLN A 477 11.80 17.82 -13.00
N GLU A 478 11.50 17.60 -11.72
CA GLU A 478 12.25 16.67 -10.87
C GLU A 478 12.17 15.23 -11.40
N PHE A 479 10.98 14.80 -11.80
CA PHE A 479 10.79 13.50 -12.43
C PHE A 479 11.58 13.40 -13.75
N LEU A 480 11.51 14.42 -14.60
CA LEU A 480 12.26 14.47 -15.86
C LEU A 480 13.76 14.29 -15.62
N GLU A 481 14.35 15.11 -14.75
CA GLU A 481 15.79 15.10 -14.48
C GLU A 481 16.23 13.81 -13.78
N GLY A 482 15.47 13.33 -12.79
CA GLY A 482 15.76 12.07 -12.10
C GLY A 482 15.77 10.87 -13.06
N THR A 483 14.77 10.80 -13.94
CA THR A 483 14.64 9.72 -14.92
C THR A 483 15.74 9.81 -15.98
N LEU A 484 16.08 11.01 -16.46
CA LEU A 484 17.20 11.21 -17.38
C LEU A 484 18.52 10.79 -16.75
N PHE A 485 18.78 11.22 -15.53
CA PHE A 485 19.99 10.86 -14.77
C PHE A 485 20.11 9.35 -14.60
N SER A 486 19.04 8.68 -14.17
CA SER A 486 19.06 7.22 -13.98
C SER A 486 19.38 6.53 -15.30
N LYS A 487 18.60 6.79 -16.35
CA LYS A 487 18.74 6.08 -17.64
C LYS A 487 20.09 6.32 -18.31
N ILE A 488 20.63 7.54 -18.25
CA ILE A 488 21.96 7.80 -18.83
C ILE A 488 23.07 7.14 -18.02
N THR A 489 22.96 7.12 -16.68
CA THR A 489 23.95 6.46 -15.82
C THR A 489 23.90 4.94 -15.99
N ASP A 490 22.69 4.38 -16.11
CA ASP A 490 22.51 2.96 -16.43
C ASP A 490 23.23 2.61 -17.73
N LYS A 491 22.96 3.37 -18.80
CA LYS A 491 23.52 3.16 -20.13
C LYS A 491 25.05 3.30 -20.19
N GLU A 492 25.60 4.33 -19.56
CA GLU A 492 27.02 4.69 -19.71
C GLU A 492 27.92 4.02 -18.66
N VAL A 493 27.37 3.61 -17.51
CA VAL A 493 28.15 3.10 -16.37
C VAL A 493 27.70 1.71 -15.95
N TYR A 494 26.43 1.53 -15.58
CA TYR A 494 26.02 0.28 -14.93
C TYR A 494 25.91 -0.88 -15.91
N GLU A 495 25.22 -0.74 -17.05
CA GLU A 495 25.13 -1.79 -18.07
C GLU A 495 26.51 -2.23 -18.58
N PRO A 496 27.44 -1.31 -18.95
CA PRO A 496 28.79 -1.71 -19.36
C PRO A 496 29.61 -2.36 -18.24
N SER A 497 29.35 -2.02 -16.96
CA SER A 497 30.03 -2.66 -15.83
C SER A 497 29.58 -4.11 -15.59
N LEU A 498 28.38 -4.46 -16.06
CA LEU A 498 27.83 -5.81 -15.96
C LEU A 498 28.24 -6.71 -17.14
N ASP A 499 28.75 -6.13 -18.21
CA ASP A 499 29.28 -6.86 -19.35
C ASP A 499 30.51 -7.70 -18.97
N SER A 500 30.48 -8.98 -19.33
CA SER A 500 31.52 -9.94 -18.94
C SER A 500 32.86 -9.69 -19.65
N LEU A 501 32.84 -9.16 -20.88
CA LEU A 501 34.08 -8.84 -21.60
C LEU A 501 34.78 -7.64 -20.97
N ASN A 502 34.02 -6.61 -20.59
CA ASN A 502 34.55 -5.45 -19.87
C ASN A 502 35.11 -5.87 -18.50
N GLN A 503 34.41 -6.72 -17.74
CA GLN A 503 34.89 -7.24 -16.46
C GLN A 503 36.20 -8.02 -16.62
N ILE A 504 36.29 -8.93 -17.60
CA ILE A 504 37.49 -9.73 -17.86
C ILE A 504 38.67 -8.83 -18.26
N LYS A 505 38.44 -7.88 -19.16
CA LYS A 505 39.47 -6.93 -19.61
C LYS A 505 39.99 -6.09 -18.43
N TYR A 506 39.09 -5.55 -17.62
CA TYR A 506 39.45 -4.77 -16.44
C TYR A 506 40.29 -5.60 -15.46
N TYR A 507 39.83 -6.82 -15.16
CA TYR A 507 40.51 -7.73 -14.24
C TYR A 507 41.92 -8.09 -14.69
N GLN A 508 42.12 -8.37 -15.98
CA GLN A 508 43.45 -8.68 -16.55
C GLN A 508 44.40 -7.48 -16.48
N ALA A 509 43.91 -6.26 -16.69
CA ALA A 509 44.71 -5.04 -16.60
C ALA A 509 45.10 -4.68 -15.15
N HIS A 510 44.30 -5.11 -14.16
CA HIS A 510 44.42 -4.72 -12.76
C HIS A 510 44.72 -5.90 -11.81
N LEU A 511 45.36 -6.98 -12.29
CA LEU A 511 45.65 -8.18 -11.49
C LEU A 511 46.38 -7.86 -10.16
N ALA A 512 47.22 -6.82 -10.16
CA ALA A 512 47.96 -6.39 -8.98
C ALA A 512 47.08 -5.85 -7.83
N ASP A 513 45.88 -5.36 -8.15
CA ASP A 513 44.93 -4.81 -7.17
C ASP A 513 44.08 -5.90 -6.50
N PHE A 514 44.05 -7.10 -7.09
CA PHE A 514 43.22 -8.21 -6.63
C PHE A 514 44.05 -9.28 -5.91
N LYS A 515 44.90 -8.86 -4.98
CA LYS A 515 45.70 -9.80 -4.17
C LYS A 515 44.86 -10.49 -3.09
N LEU A 516 45.11 -11.78 -2.94
CA LEU A 516 44.71 -12.57 -1.79
C LEU A 516 45.97 -12.79 -0.94
N PRO A 517 46.08 -12.18 0.25
CA PRO A 517 47.27 -12.33 1.08
C PRO A 517 47.48 -13.78 1.52
N SER A 518 48.72 -14.11 1.90
CA SER A 518 49.07 -15.38 2.52
C SER A 518 48.14 -15.70 3.68
N ARG A 519 47.65 -16.94 3.74
CA ARG A 519 46.74 -17.39 4.78
C ARG A 519 46.89 -18.87 5.10
N THR A 520 46.59 -19.23 6.33
CA THR A 520 46.72 -20.58 6.85
C THR A 520 45.37 -21.08 7.34
N LEU A 521 44.85 -22.15 6.73
CA LEU A 521 43.69 -22.87 7.27
C LEU A 521 44.15 -23.72 8.46
N GLY A 522 43.58 -23.45 9.61
CA GLY A 522 43.88 -24.22 10.81
C GLY A 522 42.86 -24.05 11.91
N LYS A 523 43.17 -24.66 13.04
CA LYS A 523 42.46 -24.55 14.30
C LYS A 523 43.44 -24.08 15.37
N TYR A 524 43.02 -23.11 16.16
CA TYR A 524 43.71 -22.58 17.32
C TYR A 524 42.82 -22.79 18.54
N ILE A 525 43.36 -23.40 19.59
CA ILE A 525 42.70 -23.60 20.86
C ILE A 525 43.63 -23.08 21.96
N SER A 526 43.11 -22.25 22.84
CA SER A 526 43.84 -21.72 23.98
C SER A 526 43.10 -22.04 25.26
N ALA A 527 43.73 -22.80 26.14
CA ALA A 527 43.15 -23.25 27.39
C ALA A 527 43.93 -22.69 28.59
N ASP A 528 43.24 -22.45 29.70
CA ASP A 528 43.83 -21.93 30.95
C ASP A 528 44.61 -22.98 31.77
N SER A 529 44.48 -24.27 31.44
CA SER A 529 45.19 -25.38 32.07
C SER A 529 45.31 -26.58 31.12
N GLN A 530 46.23 -27.50 31.39
CA GLN A 530 46.38 -28.74 30.61
C GLN A 530 45.11 -29.60 30.67
N LYS A 531 44.48 -29.68 31.85
CA LYS A 531 43.22 -30.41 32.04
C LYS A 531 42.11 -29.84 31.15
N THR A 532 41.97 -28.51 31.12
CA THR A 532 40.98 -27.83 30.27
C THR A 532 41.24 -28.14 28.79
N LEU A 533 42.50 -28.14 28.36
CA LEU A 533 42.88 -28.45 26.98
C LEU A 533 42.53 -29.90 26.60
N ASP A 534 42.90 -30.87 27.44
CA ASP A 534 42.65 -32.28 27.18
C ASP A 534 41.15 -32.58 27.10
N GLU A 535 40.36 -32.01 28.02
CA GLU A 535 38.89 -32.12 28.00
C GLU A 535 38.28 -31.46 26.77
N ALA A 536 38.77 -30.28 26.37
CA ALA A 536 38.31 -29.57 25.18
C ALA A 536 38.62 -30.36 23.90
N LEU A 537 39.84 -30.89 23.75
CA LEU A 537 40.24 -31.73 22.62
C LEU A 537 39.41 -33.02 22.55
N ALA A 538 39.13 -33.65 23.70
CA ALA A 538 38.28 -34.83 23.77
C ALA A 538 36.85 -34.54 23.27
N LEU A 539 36.29 -33.39 23.65
CA LEU A 539 34.97 -32.96 23.19
C LEU A 539 34.96 -32.58 21.71
N LEU A 540 36.01 -31.90 21.23
CA LEU A 540 36.12 -31.41 19.85
C LEU A 540 36.53 -32.49 18.84
N LYS A 541 36.84 -33.71 19.31
CA LYS A 541 37.31 -34.83 18.47
C LYS A 541 36.35 -35.20 17.33
N LYS A 542 35.04 -35.15 17.56
CA LYS A 542 34.04 -35.50 16.55
C LYS A 542 32.73 -34.75 16.79
N ALA A 543 32.31 -33.94 15.81
CA ALA A 543 30.99 -33.32 15.81
C ALA A 543 29.89 -34.35 15.49
N PRO A 544 28.66 -34.17 15.99
CA PRO A 544 28.20 -33.09 16.87
C PRO A 544 28.67 -33.25 18.31
N TYR A 545 28.93 -32.13 18.98
CA TYR A 545 29.52 -32.06 20.31
C TYR A 545 28.45 -32.16 21.41
N PRO A 546 28.64 -33.00 22.44
CA PRO A 546 27.67 -33.15 23.52
C PRO A 546 27.62 -31.89 24.40
N MET A 547 26.41 -31.36 24.61
CA MET A 547 26.19 -30.20 25.45
C MET A 547 26.03 -30.59 26.92
N ASN A 548 26.56 -29.76 27.84
CA ASN A 548 26.32 -29.91 29.28
C ASN A 548 25.01 -29.22 29.70
N LYS A 549 23.91 -29.49 28.98
CA LYS A 549 22.59 -28.90 29.21
C LYS A 549 21.54 -30.01 29.24
N ARG A 550 20.85 -30.14 30.38
CA ARG A 550 19.74 -31.09 30.52
C ARG A 550 18.43 -30.42 30.12
N TYR A 551 17.62 -31.11 29.33
CA TYR A 551 16.23 -30.73 29.07
C TYR A 551 15.29 -31.57 29.93
N PRO A 552 14.19 -31.02 30.48
CA PRO A 552 13.24 -31.78 31.28
C PRO A 552 12.60 -32.93 30.50
N ASP A 553 12.36 -34.05 31.18
CA ASP A 553 11.66 -35.20 30.62
C ASP A 553 10.21 -34.83 30.29
N ILE A 554 9.69 -35.35 29.18
CA ILE A 554 8.29 -35.17 28.78
C ILE A 554 7.51 -36.40 29.18
N ASN A 555 6.57 -36.25 30.12
CA ASN A 555 5.81 -37.36 30.70
C ASN A 555 4.44 -37.53 30.03
N PHE A 556 4.03 -38.79 29.92
CA PHE A 556 2.77 -39.24 29.34
C PHE A 556 1.91 -39.94 30.39
N LYS A 557 0.60 -39.98 30.18
CA LYS A 557 -0.28 -40.80 31.02
C LYS A 557 0.01 -42.28 30.73
N LEU A 558 0.11 -43.07 31.80
CA LEU A 558 0.39 -44.50 31.74
C LEU A 558 -0.61 -45.23 30.83
N GLY A 559 -0.10 -46.11 29.96
CA GLY A 559 -0.87 -46.88 28.98
C GLY A 559 -1.30 -46.10 27.75
N SER A 560 -0.86 -44.85 27.57
CA SER A 560 -1.36 -43.97 26.51
C SER A 560 -0.27 -43.09 25.85
N LEU A 561 -0.65 -42.49 24.71
CA LEU A 561 0.10 -41.42 24.03
C LEU A 561 -0.33 -40.01 24.48
N GLU A 562 -1.21 -39.90 25.47
CA GLU A 562 -1.66 -38.61 25.97
C GLU A 562 -0.60 -37.99 26.88
N MET A 563 -0.13 -36.79 26.55
CA MET A 563 0.84 -36.06 27.35
C MET A 563 0.22 -35.52 28.63
N THR A 564 1.03 -35.41 29.69
CA THR A 564 0.63 -34.63 30.88
C THR A 564 0.48 -33.13 30.53
N ALA A 565 -0.29 -32.38 31.34
CA ALA A 565 -0.53 -30.95 31.09
C ALA A 565 0.76 -30.11 30.93
N ASN A 566 1.83 -30.47 31.64
CA ASN A 566 3.13 -29.81 31.51
C ASN A 566 3.87 -30.20 30.22
N GLY A 567 3.61 -31.39 29.68
CA GLY A 567 4.26 -31.93 28.49
C GLY A 567 4.07 -31.03 27.26
N THR A 568 2.86 -30.54 27.00
CA THR A 568 2.58 -29.69 25.83
C THR A 568 3.40 -28.41 25.83
N LYS A 569 3.57 -27.79 27.02
CA LYS A 569 4.43 -26.61 27.18
C LYS A 569 5.89 -26.95 26.86
N LEU A 570 6.40 -28.04 27.43
CA LEU A 570 7.77 -28.51 27.20
C LEU A 570 8.05 -28.82 25.72
N VAL A 571 7.08 -29.31 24.95
CA VAL A 571 7.25 -29.50 23.49
C VAL A 571 7.37 -28.15 22.77
N SER A 572 6.57 -27.17 23.17
CA SER A 572 6.63 -25.84 22.57
C SER A 572 7.96 -25.15 22.86
N ASP A 573 8.43 -25.21 24.11
CA ASP A 573 9.71 -24.65 24.54
C ASP A 573 10.89 -25.33 23.82
N LEU A 574 10.81 -26.65 23.60
CA LEU A 574 11.82 -27.42 22.88
C LEU A 574 11.87 -27.04 21.41
N ALA A 575 10.70 -26.87 20.77
CA ALA A 575 10.63 -26.42 19.38
C ALA A 575 11.24 -25.02 19.21
N ASN A 576 10.94 -24.09 20.12
CA ASN A 576 11.52 -22.75 20.11
C ASN A 576 13.04 -22.77 20.33
N LEU A 577 13.53 -23.63 21.22
CA LEU A 577 14.96 -23.81 21.43
C LEU A 577 15.66 -24.29 20.15
N MET A 578 15.12 -25.32 19.49
CA MET A 578 15.69 -25.87 18.26
C MET A 578 15.59 -24.88 17.09
N ALA A 579 14.48 -24.15 16.95
CA ALA A 579 14.30 -23.18 15.87
C ALA A 579 15.28 -22.00 15.95
N LYS A 580 15.65 -21.58 17.18
CA LYS A 580 16.61 -20.49 17.39
C LYS A 580 18.07 -20.90 17.18
N ASN A 581 18.38 -22.20 17.27
CA ASN A 581 19.76 -22.70 17.25
C ASN A 581 19.93 -23.72 16.13
N LYS A 582 20.34 -23.24 14.96
CA LYS A 582 20.44 -24.07 13.75
C LYS A 582 21.49 -25.19 13.88
N ASP A 583 22.49 -25.04 14.74
CA ASP A 583 23.53 -26.06 14.91
C ASP A 583 23.15 -27.18 15.88
N TYR A 584 21.99 -27.08 16.56
CA TYR A 584 21.61 -28.05 17.59
C TYR A 584 21.05 -29.34 16.99
N ILE A 585 21.46 -30.46 17.57
CA ILE A 585 20.88 -31.79 17.38
C ILE A 585 20.23 -32.22 18.70
N LEU A 586 19.03 -32.77 18.57
CA LEU A 586 18.28 -33.35 19.66
C LEU A 586 18.22 -34.88 19.51
N GLU A 587 18.82 -35.59 20.45
CA GLU A 587 18.56 -37.02 20.65
C GLU A 587 17.35 -37.18 21.58
N ILE A 588 16.36 -37.93 21.11
CA ILE A 588 15.08 -38.21 21.77
C ILE A 588 15.08 -39.70 22.13
N SER A 589 15.04 -40.01 23.42
CA SER A 589 14.93 -41.39 23.87
C SER A 589 13.53 -41.69 24.41
N GLY A 590 12.88 -42.70 23.86
CA GLY A 590 11.57 -43.19 24.32
C GLY A 590 11.69 -44.23 25.41
N HIS A 591 10.78 -44.14 26.40
CA HIS A 591 10.69 -45.08 27.51
C HIS A 591 9.23 -45.52 27.72
N GLN A 592 9.06 -46.71 28.28
CA GLN A 592 7.77 -47.24 28.72
C GLN A 592 7.87 -47.97 30.06
N ASP A 593 6.76 -48.09 30.76
CA ASP A 593 6.64 -49.01 31.89
C ASP A 593 6.52 -50.47 31.41
N ALA A 594 6.94 -51.44 32.22
CA ALA A 594 6.80 -52.87 31.90
C ALA A 594 5.32 -53.32 31.74
N SER A 595 4.35 -52.57 32.28
CA SER A 595 2.93 -52.84 32.09
C SER A 595 2.32 -52.21 30.84
N GLU A 596 3.09 -51.42 30.08
CA GLU A 596 2.66 -50.76 28.85
C GLU A 596 2.89 -51.66 27.63
N LYS A 597 2.11 -51.43 26.56
CA LYS A 597 2.36 -52.06 25.26
C LYS A 597 3.73 -51.61 24.73
N ASP A 598 4.50 -52.55 24.19
CA ASP A 598 5.79 -52.36 23.50
C ASP A 598 5.81 -51.28 22.42
N THR A 599 4.66 -50.99 21.81
CA THR A 599 4.49 -49.94 20.80
C THR A 599 4.47 -48.50 21.36
N LEU A 600 4.27 -48.31 22.67
CA LEU A 600 4.02 -46.99 23.23
C LEU A 600 5.29 -46.13 23.31
N SER A 601 6.45 -46.73 23.56
CA SER A 601 7.73 -46.00 23.59
C SER A 601 8.02 -45.32 22.24
N GLN A 602 8.05 -46.10 21.16
CA GLN A 602 8.22 -45.58 19.80
C GLN A 602 7.08 -44.65 19.39
N GLY A 603 5.84 -44.94 19.80
CA GLY A 603 4.69 -44.07 19.53
C GLY A 603 4.86 -42.65 20.09
N ARG A 604 5.46 -42.51 21.29
CA ARG A 604 5.78 -41.22 21.90
C ARG A 604 6.86 -40.46 21.12
N ILE A 605 7.90 -41.17 20.67
CA ILE A 605 8.96 -40.58 19.84
C ILE A 605 8.35 -40.02 18.55
N ASN A 606 7.56 -40.85 17.84
CA ASN A 606 6.92 -40.47 16.59
C ASN A 606 6.02 -39.22 16.76
N TYR A 607 5.26 -39.17 17.86
CA TYR A 607 4.41 -38.02 18.18
C TYR A 607 5.22 -36.72 18.31
N LEU A 608 6.31 -36.75 19.08
CA LEU A 608 7.15 -35.57 19.27
C LEU A 608 7.86 -35.16 17.97
N VAL A 609 8.44 -36.12 17.26
CA VAL A 609 9.14 -35.87 15.99
C VAL A 609 8.20 -35.24 14.97
N HIS A 610 6.96 -35.73 14.85
CA HIS A 610 5.94 -35.12 14.00
C HIS A 610 5.64 -33.67 14.42
N SER A 611 5.49 -33.41 15.72
CA SER A 611 5.25 -32.06 16.24
C SER A 611 6.43 -31.09 16.03
N LEU A 612 7.68 -31.58 16.03
CA LEU A 612 8.85 -30.74 15.77
C LEU A 612 9.01 -30.46 14.27
N LYS A 613 8.76 -31.46 13.41
CA LYS A 613 8.78 -31.31 11.94
C LYS A 613 7.73 -30.33 11.45
N SER A 614 6.50 -30.39 11.99
CA SER A 614 5.45 -29.43 11.64
C SER A 614 5.78 -27.97 12.02
N LYS A 615 6.74 -27.79 12.93
CA LYS A 615 7.30 -26.48 13.33
C LYS A 615 8.59 -26.11 12.58
N GLY A 616 8.93 -26.84 11.51
CA GLY A 616 10.06 -26.52 10.62
C GLY A 616 11.42 -27.09 11.07
N ILE A 617 11.46 -27.98 12.07
CA ILE A 617 12.71 -28.65 12.46
C ILE A 617 13.03 -29.78 11.49
N LEU A 618 14.23 -29.77 10.92
CA LEU A 618 14.67 -30.76 9.94
C LEU A 618 14.91 -32.13 10.59
N SER A 619 14.58 -33.22 9.87
CA SER A 619 14.83 -34.60 10.32
C SER A 619 16.30 -34.87 10.63
N THR A 620 17.22 -34.20 9.93
CA THR A 620 18.67 -34.32 10.12
C THR A 620 19.13 -33.82 11.49
N HIS A 621 18.29 -33.07 12.22
CA HIS A 621 18.60 -32.55 13.56
C HIS A 621 17.98 -33.38 14.68
N LEU A 622 17.32 -34.49 14.35
CA LEU A 622 16.61 -35.34 15.31
C LEU A 622 17.21 -36.76 15.25
N ILE A 623 17.62 -37.26 16.40
CA ILE A 623 18.07 -38.65 16.57
C ILE A 623 17.06 -39.36 17.45
N GLU A 624 16.52 -40.48 16.97
CA GLU A 624 15.48 -41.25 17.65
C GLU A 624 16.09 -42.51 18.27
N LYS A 625 15.82 -42.76 19.55
CA LYS A 625 16.30 -43.96 20.27
C LYS A 625 15.18 -44.57 21.10
N ASP A 626 14.79 -45.81 20.81
CA ASP A 626 13.85 -46.54 21.66
C ASP A 626 14.59 -47.32 22.75
N GLU A 627 14.46 -46.88 24.00
CA GLU A 627 15.03 -47.57 25.16
C GLU A 627 14.02 -48.54 25.81
N ALA A 628 12.78 -48.59 25.30
CA ALA A 628 11.69 -49.44 25.74
C ALA A 628 11.63 -49.63 27.28
N ALA A 629 11.81 -50.86 27.77
CA ALA A 629 11.78 -51.25 29.18
C ALA A 629 13.17 -51.28 29.85
N LEU A 630 14.23 -50.85 29.16
CA LEU A 630 15.61 -51.04 29.60
C LEU A 630 15.97 -50.16 30.81
N VAL A 631 15.25 -49.06 31.06
CA VAL A 631 15.58 -48.08 32.11
C VAL A 631 14.33 -47.53 32.82
N ASN A 632 13.79 -48.30 33.77
CA ASN A 632 12.75 -47.80 34.68
C ASN A 632 13.29 -46.68 35.58
N LEU A 633 12.59 -45.55 35.61
CA LEU A 633 12.90 -44.42 36.50
C LEU A 633 12.38 -44.67 37.92
N SER A 634 11.24 -45.37 38.06
CA SER A 634 10.66 -45.69 39.37
C SER A 634 9.98 -47.06 39.36
N LYS A 635 10.22 -47.86 40.40
CA LYS A 635 9.52 -49.14 40.60
C LYS A 635 8.16 -48.98 41.29
N SER A 636 7.96 -47.90 42.04
CA SER A 636 6.75 -47.63 42.83
C SER A 636 5.77 -46.69 42.12
N ASP A 637 6.26 -45.81 41.25
CA ASP A 637 5.48 -44.81 40.54
C ASP A 637 5.60 -45.06 39.03
N LYS A 638 4.78 -45.99 38.55
CA LYS A 638 4.80 -46.48 37.16
C LYS A 638 4.59 -45.37 36.13
N ALA A 639 3.84 -44.32 36.48
CA ALA A 639 3.59 -43.20 35.58
C ALA A 639 4.88 -42.43 35.20
N LYS A 640 5.91 -42.45 36.06
CA LYS A 640 7.23 -41.87 35.75
C LYS A 640 8.03 -42.66 34.72
N ASN A 641 7.64 -43.90 34.42
CA ASN A 641 8.30 -44.70 33.41
C ASN A 641 7.83 -44.35 31.98
N ALA A 642 6.63 -43.79 31.85
CA ALA A 642 6.04 -43.33 30.59
C ALA A 642 6.55 -41.93 30.20
N ARG A 643 7.75 -41.85 29.60
CA ARG A 643 8.41 -40.56 29.32
C ARG A 643 9.27 -40.54 28.06
N LEU A 644 9.62 -39.33 27.62
CA LEU A 644 10.72 -39.05 26.70
C LEU A 644 11.84 -38.33 27.44
N THR A 645 13.09 -38.72 27.17
CA THR A 645 14.30 -38.05 27.66
C THR A 645 15.10 -37.46 26.51
N PHE A 646 15.96 -36.48 26.80
CA PHE A 646 16.65 -35.71 25.77
C PHE A 646 18.14 -35.55 26.04
N LYS A 647 18.93 -35.60 24.97
CA LYS A 647 20.32 -35.19 24.97
C LYS A 647 20.55 -34.17 23.85
N LEU A 648 21.06 -33.00 24.22
CA LEU A 648 21.37 -31.91 23.30
C LEU A 648 22.82 -32.01 22.84
N MET A 649 23.04 -31.80 21.55
CA MET A 649 24.35 -31.75 20.91
C MET A 649 24.41 -30.54 19.96
N SER A 650 25.60 -30.10 19.56
CA SER A 650 25.78 -28.97 18.64
C SER A 650 26.88 -29.23 17.61
N TYR A 651 26.70 -28.79 16.37
CA TYR A 651 27.77 -28.75 15.37
C TYR A 651 28.73 -27.56 15.55
N SER A 652 28.38 -26.58 16.39
CA SER A 652 29.22 -25.42 16.64
C SER A 652 30.19 -25.66 17.79
N PHE A 653 31.50 -25.48 17.54
CA PHE A 653 32.52 -25.53 18.58
C PHE A 653 32.34 -24.39 19.60
N GLU A 654 31.65 -23.30 19.24
CA GLU A 654 31.39 -22.19 20.17
C GLU A 654 30.56 -22.65 21.38
N ASP A 655 29.69 -23.65 21.23
CA ASP A 655 28.93 -24.17 22.36
C ASP A 655 29.79 -25.00 23.31
N VAL A 656 30.87 -25.60 22.81
CA VAL A 656 31.93 -26.20 23.65
C VAL A 656 32.68 -25.09 24.39
N VAL A 657 33.05 -24.00 23.71
CA VAL A 657 33.68 -22.84 24.35
C VAL A 657 32.82 -22.26 25.47
N LYS A 658 31.53 -22.04 25.22
CA LYS A 658 30.56 -21.53 26.21
C LYS A 658 30.50 -22.44 27.44
N ARG A 659 30.57 -23.76 27.27
CA ARG A 659 30.56 -24.73 28.39
C ARG A 659 31.72 -24.49 29.36
N PHE A 660 32.94 -24.34 28.87
CA PHE A 660 34.11 -24.09 29.73
C PHE A 660 34.07 -22.69 30.34
N ASN A 661 33.70 -21.69 29.53
CA ASN A 661 33.68 -20.30 29.98
C ASN A 661 32.54 -19.98 30.97
N ALA A 662 31.50 -20.80 31.03
CA ALA A 662 30.46 -20.72 32.06
C ALA A 662 30.97 -21.14 33.45
N VAL A 663 31.97 -22.05 33.52
CA VAL A 663 32.58 -22.48 34.79
C VAL A 663 33.63 -21.47 35.23
N LYS A 664 34.48 -21.03 34.30
CA LYS A 664 35.49 -20.01 34.54
C LYS A 664 35.64 -19.14 33.29
N PRO A 665 35.37 -17.83 33.37
CA PRO A 665 35.52 -16.93 32.22
C PRO A 665 36.93 -17.03 31.60
N ASN A 666 37.00 -17.04 30.27
CA ASN A 666 38.23 -17.17 29.47
C ASN A 666 39.05 -18.45 29.75
N ALA A 667 38.41 -19.51 30.26
CA ALA A 667 39.04 -20.82 30.39
C ALA A 667 39.41 -21.42 29.02
N LEU A 668 38.60 -21.19 27.99
CA LEU A 668 38.83 -21.72 26.65
C LEU A 668 38.54 -20.66 25.57
N GLU A 669 39.42 -20.57 24.57
CA GLU A 669 39.20 -19.88 23.30
C GLU A 669 39.44 -20.88 22.17
N VAL A 670 38.58 -20.88 21.15
CA VAL A 670 38.74 -21.71 19.94
C VAL A 670 38.50 -20.82 18.74
N LYS A 671 39.38 -20.91 17.75
CA LYS A 671 39.22 -20.30 16.42
C LYS A 671 39.56 -21.36 15.37
N GLU A 672 38.76 -21.47 14.33
CA GLU A 672 38.98 -22.39 13.21
C GLU A 672 38.64 -21.67 11.91
N GLY A 673 39.49 -21.83 10.89
CA GLY A 673 39.33 -21.14 9.62
C GLY A 673 40.66 -20.68 9.05
N TYR A 674 40.60 -19.77 8.08
CA TYR A 674 41.79 -19.14 7.51
C TYR A 674 42.26 -18.00 8.42
N PHE A 675 43.50 -18.09 8.87
CA PHE A 675 44.24 -17.02 9.54
C PHE A 675 45.11 -16.31 8.52
N LEU A 676 45.01 -14.99 8.44
CA LEU A 676 45.97 -14.21 7.64
C LEU A 676 47.35 -14.23 8.30
N GLU A 677 48.40 -14.13 7.50
CA GLU A 677 49.75 -13.98 8.03
C GLU A 677 49.85 -12.77 8.98
N GLY A 678 50.34 -12.99 10.19
CA GLY A 678 50.43 -11.99 11.27
C GLY A 678 49.20 -11.92 12.18
N GLU A 679 48.09 -12.61 11.84
CA GLU A 679 46.87 -12.61 12.65
C GLU A 679 47.02 -13.45 13.92
N ASN A 680 47.78 -14.55 13.86
CA ASN A 680 47.97 -15.45 14.99
C ASN A 680 49.43 -15.94 15.06
N LYS A 681 50.19 -15.35 15.99
CA LYS A 681 51.62 -15.65 16.22
C LYS A 681 51.93 -17.15 16.35
N PHE A 682 50.99 -17.97 16.86
CA PHE A 682 51.22 -19.41 17.05
C PHE A 682 51.03 -20.19 15.75
N ILE A 683 49.96 -19.89 15.01
CA ILE A 683 49.73 -20.46 13.68
C ILE A 683 50.90 -20.10 12.75
N ASP A 684 51.34 -18.85 12.79
CA ASP A 684 52.47 -18.36 11.98
C ASP A 684 53.80 -19.02 12.37
N SER A 685 54.01 -19.31 13.66
CA SER A 685 55.25 -19.90 14.16
C SER A 685 55.48 -21.37 13.78
N SER A 686 54.45 -22.10 13.33
CA SER A 686 54.60 -23.52 12.97
C SER A 686 54.81 -23.68 11.47
N PRO A 687 56.01 -24.10 11.00
CA PRO A 687 56.28 -24.25 9.57
C PRO A 687 55.54 -25.44 8.95
N ASP A 688 55.32 -26.51 9.72
CA ASP A 688 54.78 -27.78 9.24
C ASP A 688 53.24 -27.85 9.35
N LEU A 689 52.64 -28.68 8.48
CA LEU A 689 51.26 -29.14 8.63
C LEU A 689 51.15 -30.13 9.80
N GLY A 690 49.95 -30.26 10.36
CA GLY A 690 49.66 -31.13 11.50
C GLY A 690 49.42 -30.34 12.78
N SER A 691 49.41 -31.04 13.92
CA SER A 691 49.07 -30.43 15.21
C SER A 691 50.24 -30.39 16.18
N LYS A 692 50.29 -29.33 16.99
CA LYS A 692 51.31 -29.11 18.04
C LYS A 692 50.65 -28.48 19.27
N ILE A 693 51.17 -28.82 20.45
CA ILE A 693 50.83 -28.15 21.71
C ILE A 693 52.01 -27.25 22.09
N LEU A 694 51.70 -26.01 22.45
CA LEU A 694 52.62 -24.94 22.83
C LEU A 694 52.18 -24.34 24.17
N GLU A 695 53.03 -23.50 24.75
CA GLU A 695 52.73 -22.78 26.00
C GLU A 695 52.86 -21.27 25.79
N ASP A 696 51.95 -20.49 26.39
CA ASP A 696 52.03 -19.02 26.44
C ASP A 696 51.72 -18.54 27.87
N GLY A 697 52.78 -18.28 28.64
CA GLY A 697 52.68 -18.03 30.08
C GLY A 697 52.04 -19.21 30.80
N THR A 698 50.87 -18.99 31.42
CA THR A 698 50.11 -20.05 32.11
C THR A 698 49.14 -20.81 31.21
N ARG A 699 48.99 -20.42 29.94
CA ARG A 699 48.02 -21.03 29.02
C ARG A 699 48.65 -22.15 28.20
N LYS A 700 47.85 -23.16 27.89
CA LYS A 700 48.21 -24.26 26.97
C LYS A 700 47.53 -24.01 25.63
N ILE A 701 48.33 -23.97 24.58
CA ILE A 701 47.88 -23.65 23.23
C ILE A 701 47.95 -24.91 22.37
N TYR A 702 46.87 -25.28 21.72
CA TYR A 702 46.88 -26.27 20.66
C TYR A 702 46.67 -25.58 19.33
N ILE A 703 47.51 -25.89 18.36
CA ILE A 703 47.33 -25.49 16.98
C ILE A 703 47.27 -26.73 16.11
N GLU A 704 46.45 -26.66 15.07
CA GLU A 704 46.37 -27.66 14.01
C GLU A 704 46.37 -26.91 12.68
N ILE A 705 47.37 -27.15 11.85
CA ILE A 705 47.49 -26.54 10.53
C ILE A 705 47.11 -27.59 9.49
N THR A 706 46.04 -27.30 8.74
CA THR A 706 45.52 -28.20 7.70
C THR A 706 46.03 -27.82 6.32
N LYS A 707 46.13 -26.51 6.03
CA LYS A 707 46.55 -26.02 4.71
C LYS A 707 47.22 -24.65 4.85
N LYS A 708 48.28 -24.42 4.09
CA LYS A 708 48.88 -23.09 3.90
C LYS A 708 48.68 -22.65 2.46
N GLU A 709 48.21 -21.44 2.27
CA GLU A 709 48.04 -20.80 0.97
C GLU A 709 48.96 -19.58 0.90
N PRO A 710 49.95 -19.56 -0.01
CA PRO A 710 50.78 -18.37 -0.21
C PRO A 710 49.94 -17.23 -0.81
N GLU A 711 50.45 -16.00 -0.71
CA GLU A 711 49.92 -14.87 -1.46
C GLU A 711 49.76 -15.25 -2.94
N ARG A 712 48.58 -14.96 -3.47
CA ARG A 712 48.27 -15.15 -4.89
C ARG A 712 47.28 -14.10 -5.35
N VAL A 713 47.09 -13.99 -6.66
CA VAL A 713 45.98 -13.21 -7.20
C VAL A 713 44.67 -13.96 -6.91
N LYS A 714 43.64 -13.22 -6.47
CA LYS A 714 42.26 -13.71 -6.36
C LYS A 714 41.82 -14.24 -7.72
N SER A 715 40.97 -15.25 -7.79
CA SER A 715 40.34 -15.63 -9.06
C SER A 715 39.38 -14.53 -9.53
N PHE A 716 38.98 -14.57 -10.80
CA PHE A 716 37.96 -13.67 -11.34
C PHE A 716 36.68 -13.69 -10.48
N ASP A 717 36.20 -14.87 -10.09
CA ASP A 717 35.00 -15.01 -9.26
C ASP A 717 35.19 -14.45 -7.84
N GLU A 718 36.37 -14.66 -7.24
CA GLU A 718 36.73 -14.08 -5.93
C GLU A 718 36.81 -12.55 -5.97
N ALA A 719 37.13 -11.96 -7.14
CA ALA A 719 37.29 -10.52 -7.33
C ALA A 719 36.05 -9.83 -7.94
N ARG A 720 35.05 -10.57 -8.44
CA ARG A 720 33.98 -10.05 -9.31
C ARG A 720 33.24 -8.82 -8.77
N VAL A 721 32.90 -8.80 -7.48
CA VAL A 721 32.23 -7.65 -6.85
C VAL A 721 33.12 -6.41 -6.85
N SER A 722 34.41 -6.58 -6.56
CA SER A 722 35.38 -5.47 -6.57
C SER A 722 35.68 -5.00 -7.99
N ILE A 723 35.71 -5.93 -8.96
CA ILE A 723 35.83 -5.61 -10.39
C ILE A 723 34.68 -4.72 -10.83
N ILE A 724 33.42 -5.12 -10.59
CA ILE A 724 32.24 -4.33 -10.99
C ILE A 724 32.30 -2.93 -10.38
N LYS A 725 32.55 -2.82 -9.08
CA LYS A 725 32.63 -1.53 -8.38
C LYS A 725 33.71 -0.62 -8.96
N ASN A 726 34.93 -1.14 -9.14
CA ASN A 726 36.04 -0.31 -9.62
C ASN A 726 35.87 0.05 -11.10
N LEU A 727 35.33 -0.86 -11.90
CA LEU A 727 34.98 -0.61 -13.30
C LEU A 727 33.92 0.47 -13.45
N GLN A 728 32.90 0.52 -12.57
CA GLN A 728 31.92 1.62 -12.57
C GLN A 728 32.59 2.98 -12.35
N ILE A 729 33.53 3.07 -11.40
CA ILE A 729 34.28 4.31 -11.13
C ILE A 729 35.11 4.73 -12.34
N GLU A 730 35.79 3.78 -13.01
CA GLU A 730 36.57 4.06 -14.21
C GLU A 730 35.69 4.52 -15.37
N LEU A 731 34.60 3.79 -15.65
CA LEU A 731 33.65 4.12 -16.72
C LEU A 731 33.03 5.50 -16.51
N GLU A 732 32.59 5.81 -15.29
CA GLU A 732 32.02 7.12 -14.97
C GLU A 732 33.04 8.23 -15.17
N LYS A 733 34.28 8.04 -14.70
CA LYS A 733 35.36 9.02 -14.87
C LYS A 733 35.66 9.27 -16.35
N ASP A 734 35.79 8.20 -17.14
CA ASP A 734 36.09 8.28 -18.57
C ASP A 734 34.95 8.94 -19.34
N TRP A 735 33.71 8.57 -19.03
CA TRP A 735 32.52 9.18 -19.59
C TRP A 735 32.44 10.67 -19.26
N MET A 736 32.56 11.06 -18.00
CA MET A 736 32.49 12.45 -17.57
C MET A 736 33.62 13.29 -18.17
N THR A 737 34.82 12.71 -18.35
CA THR A 737 35.93 13.38 -19.03
C THR A 737 35.57 13.71 -20.48
N LYS A 738 34.96 12.77 -21.21
CA LYS A 738 34.49 12.98 -22.59
C LYS A 738 33.36 14.01 -22.67
N VAL A 739 32.38 13.92 -21.77
CA VAL A 739 31.25 14.86 -21.72
C VAL A 739 31.75 16.29 -21.47
N LYS A 740 32.61 16.49 -20.47
CA LYS A 740 33.17 17.82 -20.16
C LYS A 740 34.03 18.38 -21.29
N ALA A 741 34.77 17.52 -22.00
CA ALA A 741 35.54 17.94 -23.17
C ALA A 741 34.66 18.41 -24.33
N ASN A 742 33.52 17.74 -24.54
CA ASN A 742 32.57 18.09 -25.60
C ASN A 742 31.70 19.32 -25.25
N TYR A 743 31.50 19.61 -23.97
CA TYR A 743 30.66 20.70 -23.48
C TYR A 743 31.42 21.58 -22.47
N PRO A 744 32.26 22.52 -22.92
CA PRO A 744 33.04 23.36 -22.01
C PRO A 744 32.14 24.23 -21.11
N ALA A 745 32.55 24.39 -19.85
CA ALA A 745 31.84 25.21 -18.86
C ALA A 745 32.26 26.68 -18.91
N GLN A 746 31.30 27.58 -18.73
CA GLN A 746 31.50 28.98 -18.33
C GLN A 746 30.78 29.19 -17.00
N ILE A 747 31.53 29.51 -15.94
CA ILE A 747 31.02 29.56 -14.57
C ILE A 747 31.40 30.90 -13.93
N GLN A 748 30.41 31.57 -13.35
CA GLN A 748 30.57 32.81 -12.60
C GLN A 748 30.67 32.51 -11.09
N TYR A 749 31.85 32.09 -10.64
CA TYR A 749 32.07 31.68 -9.24
C TYR A 749 31.70 32.77 -8.22
N SER A 750 31.98 34.04 -8.51
CA SER A 750 31.64 35.15 -7.60
C SER A 750 30.14 35.30 -7.34
N GLU A 751 29.31 35.02 -8.34
CA GLU A 751 27.85 35.06 -8.22
C GLU A 751 27.34 33.84 -7.45
N LEU A 752 27.83 32.64 -7.78
CA LEU A 752 27.48 31.40 -7.08
C LEU A 752 27.87 31.44 -5.59
N ASP A 753 29.05 31.94 -5.26
CA ASP A 753 29.50 32.13 -3.88
C ASP A 753 28.60 33.12 -3.13
N GLY A 754 28.01 34.09 -3.84
CA GLY A 754 26.99 34.98 -3.28
C GLY A 754 25.68 34.27 -2.98
N LEU A 755 25.23 33.37 -3.86
CA LEU A 755 24.00 32.57 -3.71
C LEU A 755 24.12 31.46 -2.65
N MET A 756 25.35 31.02 -2.34
CA MET A 756 25.64 29.98 -1.34
C MET A 756 25.98 30.53 0.06
N LYS A 757 25.88 31.85 0.27
CA LYS A 757 26.01 32.49 1.59
C LYS A 757 24.67 32.51 2.29
#